data_AF-A0A956JB89-F1
#
_entry.id   AF-A0A956JB89-F1
#
_cell.length_a   1.000
_cell.length_b   1.000
_cell.length_c   1.000
_cell.angle_alpha   90.00
_cell.angle_beta   90.00
_cell.angle_gamma   90.00
#
_symmetry.space_group_name_H-M   'P 1'
#
loop_
_entity.id
_entity.type
_entity.pdbx_description
1 polymer ?
#
loop_
_entity_poly.entity_id
_entity_poly.type
_entity_poly.pdbx_seq_one_letter_code
_entity_poly.pdbx_strand_id
1 'polypeptide(L)'
;MNFPKLRRIALSHFSLYSHETEVDEEQREGVFCLAGANGLGKSTFLAAANYAITGVVPEPERKFKSVKEYYQHSLAFAYDYFTGRIEESDRESASVLVELDVGRYRFKLTRGLFEQKELRELTVLGREDPNSIVFDGSDIDGVERHEQYIKMITEDIGVSSFEQFTFLQHFVLTFDERRHLLFWNPKVLEQALFLAFGLDNSLATRADSLRRDEERADSRVRNTQWQATQARNRMKDLKATAENLSSSGDDDESVFDQYEVLNKKSEAVKRKSLSLEDQLRDATLKFAELSAEQVSLRTQYREEFSKRLSEGSKLAHHPIIAASIADKQCGLCGSEGSEVAKEITTRVNAADCPLCGSELPKGPRNTKKKLETLKKLDKSLAENKSKTEQRALEIERLKKHLETTYGQKAELDKAIRELEKRNRALLREVLDVKKGGIAEVLKAYVEQIEKLEKEKKAHIKERDAKRRELKALQKKLESAYAEAEEVFVPQFRTLAGEFIGLDLDVEMQNTASTGTTLILKVQGTPRREQHQLSESQRFFIDIALRMALVQFMSNPAADGATLYIDTPEGSLDIAYEARAGSMLAKFVESGFDVFMTANINTSQLLLELASRLRANRMRLCRMTSWAELSEVQVAEEHLFDRAYEAIETALGKKRNKKTTPKKTSKKRTARSRKAKAP
;
A
#
# COMPACT_ATOMS: atom_id res chain seq x y z
N MET A 1 -6.37 -2.39 -19.31
CA MET A 1 -7.77 -2.49 -18.87
C MET A 1 -8.50 -1.20 -19.22
N ASN A 2 -9.80 -1.29 -19.50
CA ASN A 2 -10.64 -0.13 -19.75
C ASN A 2 -11.41 0.19 -18.46
N PHE A 3 -10.79 0.92 -17.52
CA PHE A 3 -11.46 1.21 -16.25
C PHE A 3 -12.66 2.13 -16.44
N PRO A 4 -13.65 2.08 -15.52
CA PRO A 4 -14.78 3.00 -15.55
C PRO A 4 -14.34 4.45 -15.37
N LYS A 5 -14.88 5.31 -16.24
CA LYS A 5 -14.79 6.76 -16.11
C LYS A 5 -16.17 7.32 -15.82
N LEU A 6 -16.36 7.83 -14.61
CA LEU A 6 -17.63 8.41 -14.18
C LEU A 6 -17.92 9.68 -14.97
N ARG A 7 -19.17 9.83 -15.44
CA ARG A 7 -19.64 11.02 -16.17
C ARG A 7 -20.75 11.74 -15.43
N ARG A 8 -21.62 10.99 -14.76
CA ARG A 8 -22.74 11.55 -14.01
C ARG A 8 -23.09 10.63 -12.85
N ILE A 9 -23.52 11.25 -11.76
CA ILE A 9 -24.17 10.57 -10.63
C ILE A 9 -25.40 11.38 -10.24
N ALA A 10 -26.52 10.68 -10.06
CA ALA A 10 -27.71 11.27 -9.49
C ALA A 10 -28.27 10.40 -8.36
N LEU A 11 -28.75 11.03 -7.30
CA LEU A 11 -29.41 10.39 -6.17
C LEU A 11 -30.82 10.93 -6.07
N SER A 12 -31.80 10.04 -5.99
CA SER A 12 -33.22 10.40 -5.89
C SER A 12 -33.80 9.83 -4.61
N HIS A 13 -34.62 10.62 -3.91
CA HIS A 13 -35.23 10.28 -2.62
C HIS A 13 -34.17 9.86 -1.57
N PHE A 14 -33.08 10.62 -1.52
CA PHE A 14 -31.95 10.37 -0.62
C PHE A 14 -32.11 11.17 0.68
N SER A 15 -32.90 10.67 1.63
CA SER A 15 -33.37 11.45 2.79
C SER A 15 -32.26 12.03 3.68
N LEU A 16 -31.05 11.48 3.65
CA LEU A 16 -29.87 12.07 4.32
C LEU A 16 -29.60 13.52 3.86
N TYR A 17 -29.95 13.84 2.62
CA TYR A 17 -29.80 15.17 2.02
C TYR A 17 -31.14 15.91 2.09
N SER A 18 -31.53 16.26 3.31
CA SER A 18 -32.85 16.82 3.64
C SER A 18 -33.24 18.12 2.89
N HIS A 19 -32.27 18.86 2.36
CA HIS A 19 -32.54 20.08 1.59
C HIS A 19 -32.57 19.83 0.08
N GLU A 20 -32.03 18.72 -0.39
CA GLU A 20 -31.92 18.37 -1.80
C GLU A 20 -32.21 16.87 -1.99
N THR A 21 -33.50 16.53 -2.11
CA THR A 21 -33.94 15.14 -2.25
C THR A 21 -33.56 14.52 -3.60
N GLU A 22 -33.19 15.37 -4.57
CA GLU A 22 -32.65 15.00 -5.87
C GLU A 22 -31.29 15.67 -6.09
N VAL A 23 -30.21 14.91 -5.96
CA VAL A 23 -28.86 15.37 -6.27
C VAL A 23 -28.52 14.93 -7.69
N ASP A 24 -28.01 15.82 -8.54
CA ASP A 24 -27.57 15.48 -9.90
C ASP A 24 -26.26 16.21 -10.24
N GLU A 25 -25.18 15.43 -10.31
CA GLU A 25 -23.84 15.95 -10.45
C GLU A 25 -23.12 15.31 -11.64
N GLU A 26 -22.57 16.16 -12.51
CA GLU A 26 -21.72 15.72 -13.62
C GLU A 26 -20.24 15.71 -13.21
N GLN A 27 -19.57 14.59 -13.51
CA GLN A 27 -18.12 14.45 -13.51
C GLN A 27 -17.57 14.89 -14.88
N ARG A 28 -16.93 16.07 -14.88
CA ARG A 28 -16.12 16.53 -16.02
C ARG A 28 -14.70 16.00 -15.90
N GLU A 29 -13.93 16.15 -16.97
CA GLU A 29 -12.51 15.80 -16.93
C GLU A 29 -11.78 16.57 -15.82
N GLY A 30 -11.00 15.83 -15.03
CA GLY A 30 -10.27 16.32 -13.87
C GLY A 30 -10.92 15.99 -12.54
N VAL A 31 -11.01 16.98 -11.64
CA VAL A 31 -11.43 16.78 -10.25
C VAL A 31 -12.87 17.21 -10.04
N PHE A 32 -13.70 16.32 -9.52
CA PHE A 32 -14.90 16.69 -8.80
C PHE A 32 -14.63 16.57 -7.30
N CYS A 33 -14.94 17.64 -6.57
CA CYS A 33 -14.80 17.66 -5.13
C CYS A 33 -16.13 18.06 -4.48
N LEU A 34 -16.71 17.14 -3.70
CA LEU A 34 -17.76 17.45 -2.75
C LEU A 34 -17.13 17.88 -1.42
N ALA A 35 -17.14 19.18 -1.16
CA ALA A 35 -16.57 19.74 0.05
C ALA A 35 -17.67 20.07 1.06
N GLY A 36 -17.42 19.81 2.34
CA GLY A 36 -18.40 20.11 3.40
C GLY A 36 -17.90 19.78 4.80
N ALA A 37 -18.65 20.20 5.81
CA ALA A 37 -18.34 19.91 7.21
C ALA A 37 -18.48 18.42 7.53
N ASN A 38 -17.91 17.99 8.66
CA ASN A 38 -18.04 16.61 9.12
C ASN A 38 -19.49 16.27 9.47
N GLY A 39 -19.88 15.01 9.24
CA GLY A 39 -21.22 14.51 9.54
C GLY A 39 -22.30 14.78 8.48
N LEU A 40 -22.01 15.55 7.42
CA LEU A 40 -23.01 15.86 6.37
C LEU A 40 -23.29 14.72 5.38
N GLY A 41 -22.63 13.56 5.50
CA GLY A 41 -22.83 12.42 4.59
C GLY A 41 -21.89 12.39 3.37
N LYS A 42 -20.73 13.06 3.43
CA LYS A 42 -19.71 13.06 2.36
C LYS A 42 -19.30 11.65 1.95
N SER A 43 -18.81 10.85 2.91
CA SER A 43 -18.37 9.48 2.68
C SER A 43 -19.50 8.60 2.17
N THR A 44 -20.75 8.89 2.59
CA THR A 44 -21.95 8.22 2.07
C THR A 44 -22.22 8.54 0.60
N PHE A 45 -21.96 9.76 0.13
CA PHE A 45 -22.06 10.11 -1.30
C PHE A 45 -21.09 9.25 -2.14
N LEU A 46 -19.84 9.15 -1.69
CA LEU A 46 -18.82 8.35 -2.36
C LEU A 46 -19.12 6.84 -2.29
N ALA A 47 -19.70 6.37 -1.18
CA ALA A 47 -20.19 5.00 -1.06
C ALA A 47 -21.37 4.72 -1.99
N ALA A 48 -22.29 5.68 -2.17
CA ALA A 48 -23.42 5.55 -3.09
C ALA A 48 -22.96 5.43 -4.55
N ALA A 49 -21.94 6.20 -4.95
CA ALA A 49 -21.31 6.07 -6.26
C ALA A 49 -20.73 4.66 -6.48
N ASN A 50 -19.97 4.14 -5.51
CA ASN A 50 -19.43 2.77 -5.58
C ASN A 50 -20.54 1.71 -5.58
N TYR A 51 -21.58 1.90 -4.78
CA TYR A 51 -22.73 1.00 -4.70
C TYR A 51 -23.50 0.94 -6.01
N ALA A 52 -23.70 2.06 -6.70
CA ALA A 52 -24.35 2.08 -8.01
C ALA A 52 -23.63 1.15 -9.00
N ILE A 53 -22.30 1.27 -9.04
CA ILE A 53 -21.40 0.54 -9.93
C ILE A 53 -21.33 -0.96 -9.57
N THR A 54 -21.24 -1.29 -8.29
CA THR A 54 -20.89 -2.67 -7.86
C THR A 54 -22.06 -3.44 -7.25
N GLY A 55 -23.13 -2.76 -6.83
CA GLY A 55 -24.22 -3.32 -6.05
C GLY A 55 -23.88 -3.61 -4.59
N VAL A 56 -22.67 -3.27 -4.12
CA VAL A 56 -22.19 -3.61 -2.78
C VAL A 56 -21.51 -2.43 -2.09
N VAL A 57 -21.55 -2.41 -0.75
CA VAL A 57 -20.80 -1.45 0.07
C VAL A 57 -19.75 -2.21 0.86
N PRO A 58 -18.50 -1.74 0.90
CA PRO A 58 -17.48 -2.43 1.67
C PRO A 58 -17.76 -2.46 3.18
N GLU A 59 -17.68 -3.65 3.79
CA GLU A 59 -17.79 -3.81 5.24
C GLU A 59 -16.50 -3.31 5.96
N PRO A 60 -16.60 -2.48 7.03
CA PRO A 60 -15.43 -1.89 7.71
C PRO A 60 -14.45 -2.87 8.36
N GLU A 61 -14.93 -3.84 9.13
CA GLU A 61 -14.06 -4.66 10.01
C GLU A 61 -13.65 -6.00 9.37
N ARG A 62 -14.12 -6.29 8.16
CA ARG A 62 -13.99 -7.62 7.56
C ARG A 62 -12.62 -7.81 6.92
N LYS A 63 -11.93 -8.88 7.34
CA LYS A 63 -10.65 -9.28 6.72
C LYS A 63 -10.87 -9.87 5.33
N PHE A 64 -10.12 -9.37 4.35
CA PHE A 64 -10.10 -9.94 3.01
C PHE A 64 -9.55 -11.37 3.01
N LYS A 65 -10.30 -12.28 2.37
CA LYS A 65 -9.88 -13.68 2.20
C LYS A 65 -9.91 -14.16 0.75
N SER A 66 -10.79 -13.60 -0.09
CA SER A 66 -10.84 -13.76 -1.56
C SER A 66 -11.80 -12.73 -2.13
N VAL A 67 -11.75 -12.56 -3.44
CA VAL A 67 -12.72 -11.79 -4.21
C VAL A 67 -14.16 -12.30 -4.02
N LYS A 68 -14.40 -13.62 -4.11
CA LYS A 68 -15.74 -14.21 -4.02
C LYS A 68 -16.37 -14.04 -2.64
N GLU A 69 -15.61 -14.36 -1.59
CA GLU A 69 -16.10 -14.22 -0.21
C GLU A 69 -16.28 -12.73 0.15
N TYR A 70 -15.39 -11.86 -0.32
CA TYR A 70 -15.52 -10.41 -0.13
C TYR A 70 -16.81 -9.87 -0.76
N TYR A 71 -17.11 -10.24 -2.01
CA TYR A 71 -18.33 -9.83 -2.68
C TYR A 71 -19.59 -10.30 -1.93
N GLN A 72 -19.66 -11.58 -1.56
CA GLN A 72 -20.81 -12.15 -0.86
C GLN A 72 -21.10 -11.48 0.49
N HIS A 73 -20.07 -11.17 1.28
CA HIS A 73 -20.28 -10.49 2.57
C HIS A 73 -20.65 -9.01 2.38
N SER A 74 -19.97 -8.31 1.46
CA SER A 74 -20.26 -6.90 1.16
C SER A 74 -21.67 -6.71 0.60
N LEU A 75 -22.19 -7.71 -0.12
CA LEU A 75 -23.57 -7.75 -0.58
C LEU A 75 -24.58 -7.77 0.57
N ALA A 76 -24.33 -8.58 1.61
CA ALA A 76 -25.20 -8.61 2.79
C ALA A 76 -25.14 -7.29 3.56
N PHE A 77 -23.94 -6.72 3.74
CA PHE A 77 -23.75 -5.47 4.47
C PHE A 77 -24.36 -4.24 3.75
N ALA A 78 -24.39 -4.24 2.41
CA ALA A 78 -24.93 -3.12 1.64
C ALA A 78 -26.39 -2.79 1.99
N TYR A 79 -27.20 -3.81 2.31
CA TYR A 79 -28.59 -3.63 2.76
C TYR A 79 -28.67 -2.82 4.07
N ASP A 80 -27.80 -3.14 5.02
CA ASP A 80 -27.76 -2.48 6.34
C ASP A 80 -27.14 -1.09 6.25
N TYR A 81 -26.21 -0.84 5.32
CA TYR A 81 -25.49 0.42 5.23
C TYR A 81 -26.41 1.63 5.03
N PHE A 82 -27.41 1.54 4.14
CA PHE A 82 -28.34 2.64 3.88
C PHE A 82 -29.48 2.72 4.90
N THR A 83 -29.67 1.67 5.72
CA THR A 83 -30.65 1.67 6.81
C THR A 83 -30.27 2.74 7.85
N GLY A 84 -31.23 3.61 8.19
CA GLY A 84 -31.00 4.75 9.08
C GLY A 84 -30.38 5.99 8.41
N ARG A 85 -30.03 5.91 7.12
CA ARG A 85 -29.64 7.07 6.29
C ARG A 85 -30.77 7.51 5.34
N ILE A 86 -31.69 6.60 5.05
CA ILE A 86 -32.88 6.81 4.22
C ILE A 86 -34.10 6.65 5.13
N GLU A 87 -35.07 7.55 5.01
CA GLU A 87 -36.34 7.47 5.73
C GLU A 87 -37.18 6.30 5.19
N GLU A 88 -37.98 5.67 6.06
CA GLU A 88 -38.77 4.51 5.66
C GLU A 88 -39.79 4.85 4.55
N SER A 89 -40.30 6.09 4.51
CA SER A 89 -41.19 6.58 3.46
C SER A 89 -40.52 6.67 2.09
N ASP A 90 -39.21 6.89 2.04
CA ASP A 90 -38.44 7.02 0.80
C ASP A 90 -37.82 5.68 0.37
N ARG A 91 -37.81 4.67 1.25
CA ARG A 91 -37.09 3.41 1.06
C ARG A 91 -37.34 2.73 -0.28
N GLU A 92 -38.61 2.65 -0.71
CA GLU A 92 -38.98 2.03 -1.99
C GLU A 92 -38.60 2.89 -3.20
N SER A 93 -38.53 4.22 -3.06
CA SER A 93 -38.24 5.13 -4.17
C SER A 93 -36.75 5.50 -4.28
N ALA A 94 -36.00 5.35 -3.19
CA ALA A 94 -34.60 5.74 -3.09
C ALA A 94 -33.71 5.00 -4.10
N SER A 95 -33.02 5.75 -4.94
CA SER A 95 -32.20 5.19 -6.02
C SER A 95 -30.97 6.04 -6.33
N VAL A 96 -30.01 5.39 -6.98
CA VAL A 96 -28.80 6.00 -7.52
C VAL A 96 -28.69 5.68 -9.00
N LEU A 97 -28.46 6.72 -9.80
CA LEU A 97 -28.14 6.64 -11.21
C LEU A 97 -26.67 6.97 -11.43
N VAL A 98 -26.00 6.20 -12.27
CA VAL A 98 -24.65 6.54 -12.76
C VAL A 98 -24.55 6.40 -14.27
N GLU A 99 -23.76 7.29 -14.87
CA GLU A 99 -23.31 7.17 -16.25
C GLU A 99 -21.79 6.97 -16.26
N LEU A 100 -21.33 5.91 -16.93
CA LEU A 100 -19.93 5.48 -16.95
C LEU A 100 -19.48 5.24 -18.39
N ASP A 101 -18.33 5.76 -18.78
CA ASP A 101 -17.64 5.33 -19.99
C ASP A 101 -16.72 4.14 -19.66
N VAL A 102 -16.85 3.05 -20.42
CA VAL A 102 -16.01 1.85 -20.29
C VAL A 102 -15.70 1.32 -21.69
N GLY A 103 -14.43 1.45 -22.09
CA GLY A 103 -14.00 1.04 -23.43
C GLY A 103 -14.74 1.80 -24.52
N ARG A 104 -15.54 1.08 -25.32
CA ARG A 104 -16.31 1.65 -26.45
C ARG A 104 -17.76 1.96 -26.11
N TYR A 105 -18.17 1.75 -24.86
CA TYR A 105 -19.55 1.89 -24.46
C TYR A 105 -19.73 2.93 -23.35
N ARG A 106 -20.93 3.49 -23.31
CA ARG A 106 -21.44 4.28 -22.19
C ARG A 106 -22.56 3.51 -21.53
N PHE A 107 -22.36 3.16 -20.26
CA PHE A 107 -23.36 2.53 -19.42
C PHE A 107 -24.15 3.61 -18.69
N LYS A 108 -25.48 3.56 -18.82
CA LYS A 108 -26.41 4.31 -17.99
C LYS A 108 -27.22 3.31 -17.19
N LEU A 109 -27.12 3.36 -15.87
CA LEU A 109 -27.79 2.40 -14.99
C LEU A 109 -28.38 3.11 -13.77
N THR A 110 -29.55 2.62 -13.35
CA THR A 110 -30.28 3.10 -12.17
C THR A 110 -30.51 1.93 -11.23
N ARG A 111 -30.14 2.06 -9.96
CA ARG A 111 -30.24 1.03 -8.94
C ARG A 111 -30.97 1.55 -7.70
N GLY A 112 -31.95 0.82 -7.18
CA GLY A 112 -32.53 1.13 -5.86
C GLY A 112 -31.53 0.87 -4.74
N LEU A 113 -31.50 1.69 -3.68
CA LEU A 113 -30.51 1.57 -2.60
C LEU A 113 -30.61 0.28 -1.77
N PHE A 114 -31.73 -0.43 -1.89
CA PHE A 114 -32.02 -1.69 -1.22
C PHE A 114 -32.12 -2.88 -2.19
N GLU A 115 -31.70 -2.69 -3.45
CA GLU A 115 -31.81 -3.64 -4.57
C GLU A 115 -30.41 -4.09 -5.06
N GLN A 116 -29.68 -4.86 -4.24
CA GLN A 116 -28.26 -5.15 -4.51
C GLN A 116 -28.04 -5.99 -5.79
N LYS A 117 -29.03 -6.78 -6.19
CA LYS A 117 -28.98 -7.72 -7.32
C LYS A 117 -29.91 -7.36 -8.47
N GLU A 118 -30.46 -6.16 -8.46
CA GLU A 118 -31.42 -5.71 -9.47
C GLU A 118 -31.05 -4.31 -9.97
N LEU A 119 -31.44 -4.01 -11.21
CA LEU A 119 -31.34 -2.68 -11.80
C LEU A 119 -32.74 -2.23 -12.23
N ARG A 120 -33.10 -0.99 -11.85
CA ARG A 120 -34.35 -0.36 -12.28
C ARG A 120 -34.30 0.04 -13.74
N GLU A 121 -33.13 0.46 -14.20
CA GLU A 121 -32.88 0.82 -15.60
C GLU A 121 -31.46 0.41 -15.99
N LEU A 122 -31.30 -0.03 -17.24
CA LEU A 122 -30.01 -0.26 -17.87
C LEU A 122 -30.12 0.07 -19.35
N THR A 123 -29.29 0.99 -19.81
CA THR A 123 -29.10 1.30 -21.22
C THR A 123 -27.61 1.36 -21.51
N VAL A 124 -27.18 0.70 -22.58
CA VAL A 124 -25.79 0.74 -23.05
C VAL A 124 -25.74 1.37 -24.43
N LEU A 125 -24.96 2.43 -24.55
CA LEU A 125 -24.82 3.24 -25.77
C LEU A 125 -23.41 3.08 -26.35
N GLY A 126 -23.29 3.22 -27.67
CA GLY A 126 -22.00 3.41 -28.32
C GLY A 126 -21.36 4.73 -27.88
N ARG A 127 -20.07 4.71 -27.56
CA ARG A 127 -19.36 5.90 -27.07
C ARG A 127 -19.12 6.94 -28.17
N GLU A 128 -18.86 6.47 -29.39
CA GLU A 128 -18.61 7.33 -30.56
C GLU A 128 -19.91 7.86 -31.19
N ASP A 129 -21.00 7.10 -31.09
CA ASP A 129 -22.33 7.50 -31.52
C ASP A 129 -23.33 7.30 -30.36
N PRO A 130 -23.66 8.38 -29.61
CA PRO A 130 -24.59 8.33 -28.49
C PRO A 130 -26.01 7.89 -28.87
N ASN A 131 -26.37 7.92 -30.15
CA ASN A 131 -27.67 7.42 -30.63
C ASN A 131 -27.66 5.92 -30.95
N SER A 132 -26.47 5.30 -30.99
CA SER A 132 -26.32 3.86 -31.19
C SER A 132 -26.61 3.13 -29.88
N ILE A 133 -27.87 2.72 -29.68
CA ILE A 133 -28.26 1.84 -28.58
C ILE A 133 -27.72 0.44 -28.85
N VAL A 134 -26.79 0.00 -28.01
CA VAL A 134 -26.19 -1.34 -28.06
C VAL A 134 -27.04 -2.33 -27.27
N PHE A 135 -27.61 -1.86 -26.15
CA PHE A 135 -28.52 -2.63 -25.32
C PHE A 135 -29.54 -1.70 -24.67
N ASP A 136 -30.81 -2.10 -24.70
CA ASP A 136 -31.89 -1.47 -23.95
C ASP A 136 -32.55 -2.53 -23.06
N GLY A 137 -32.51 -2.29 -21.75
CA GLY A 137 -33.09 -3.18 -20.75
C GLY A 137 -34.57 -2.91 -20.48
N SER A 138 -35.23 -1.98 -21.17
CA SER A 138 -36.62 -1.58 -20.85
C SER A 138 -37.59 -2.75 -20.70
N ASP A 139 -37.45 -3.78 -21.54
CA ASP A 139 -38.43 -4.86 -21.71
C ASP A 139 -38.17 -6.10 -20.85
N ILE A 140 -37.09 -6.11 -20.07
CA ILE A 140 -36.70 -7.23 -19.19
C ILE A 140 -36.79 -6.82 -17.71
N ASP A 141 -36.82 -7.80 -16.81
CA ASP A 141 -36.91 -7.53 -15.37
C ASP A 141 -35.58 -7.02 -14.77
N GLY A 142 -35.64 -6.54 -13.51
CA GLY A 142 -34.49 -5.95 -12.85
C GLY A 142 -33.33 -6.90 -12.59
N VAL A 143 -33.61 -8.19 -12.37
CA VAL A 143 -32.58 -9.23 -12.14
C VAL A 143 -31.86 -9.49 -13.45
N GLU A 144 -32.60 -9.68 -14.55
CA GLU A 144 -32.03 -9.93 -15.87
C GLU A 144 -31.20 -8.73 -16.35
N ARG A 145 -31.63 -7.49 -16.10
CA ARG A 145 -30.81 -6.29 -16.35
C ARG A 145 -29.49 -6.34 -15.60
N HIS A 146 -29.53 -6.71 -14.32
CA HIS A 146 -28.31 -6.81 -13.51
C HIS A 146 -27.34 -7.88 -14.04
N GLU A 147 -27.85 -9.03 -14.48
CA GLU A 147 -27.05 -10.09 -15.10
C GLU A 147 -26.42 -9.64 -16.43
N GLN A 148 -27.16 -8.92 -17.27
CA GLN A 148 -26.63 -8.35 -18.51
C GLN A 148 -25.54 -7.30 -18.23
N TYR A 149 -25.77 -6.40 -17.26
CA TYR A 149 -24.76 -5.45 -16.82
C TYR A 149 -23.48 -6.14 -16.38
N ILE A 150 -23.58 -7.15 -15.50
CA ILE A 150 -22.45 -7.93 -15.01
C ILE A 150 -21.64 -8.52 -16.16
N LYS A 151 -22.34 -9.13 -17.14
CA LYS A 151 -21.69 -9.75 -18.29
C LYS A 151 -20.93 -8.72 -19.12
N MET A 152 -21.60 -7.66 -19.55
CA MET A 152 -21.01 -6.64 -20.43
C MET A 152 -19.85 -5.91 -19.75
N ILE A 153 -20.03 -5.45 -18.50
CA ILE A 153 -18.99 -4.69 -17.78
C ILE A 153 -17.73 -5.54 -17.54
N THR A 154 -17.89 -6.83 -17.25
CA THR A 154 -16.78 -7.77 -17.03
C THR A 154 -15.97 -7.97 -18.31
N GLU A 155 -16.67 -8.14 -19.43
CA GLU A 155 -16.06 -8.27 -20.76
C GLU A 155 -15.33 -6.98 -21.17
N ASP A 156 -15.94 -5.82 -20.99
CA ASP A 156 -15.41 -4.54 -21.48
C ASP A 156 -14.22 -4.01 -20.68
N ILE A 157 -14.18 -4.26 -19.37
CA ILE A 157 -13.02 -3.94 -18.53
C ILE A 157 -11.86 -4.90 -18.83
N GLY A 158 -12.20 -6.15 -19.19
CA GLY A 158 -11.26 -7.23 -19.46
C GLY A 158 -10.82 -7.95 -18.20
N VAL A 159 -11.75 -8.28 -17.30
CA VAL A 159 -11.51 -9.13 -16.11
C VAL A 159 -12.23 -10.48 -16.24
N SER A 160 -11.84 -11.48 -15.44
CA SER A 160 -12.42 -12.83 -15.57
C SER A 160 -13.76 -13.02 -14.83
N SER A 161 -14.09 -12.15 -13.89
CA SER A 161 -15.35 -12.18 -13.16
C SER A 161 -15.72 -10.81 -12.59
N PHE A 162 -17.01 -10.62 -12.30
CA PHE A 162 -17.50 -9.39 -11.68
C PHE A 162 -16.91 -9.15 -10.29
N GLU A 163 -16.65 -10.20 -9.51
CA GLU A 163 -16.03 -10.05 -8.19
C GLU A 163 -14.58 -9.53 -8.29
N GLN A 164 -13.86 -9.82 -9.38
CA GLN A 164 -12.56 -9.19 -9.64
C GLN A 164 -12.74 -7.70 -9.98
N PHE A 165 -13.77 -7.34 -10.75
CA PHE A 165 -14.09 -5.94 -10.99
C PHE A 165 -14.44 -5.21 -9.69
N THR A 166 -15.33 -5.76 -8.85
CA THR A 166 -15.66 -5.19 -7.54
C THR A 166 -14.41 -5.03 -6.67
N PHE A 167 -13.50 -6.02 -6.70
CA PHE A 167 -12.22 -5.92 -6.00
C PHE A 167 -11.38 -4.73 -6.48
N LEU A 168 -11.23 -4.56 -7.80
CA LEU A 168 -10.51 -3.41 -8.37
C LEU A 168 -11.19 -2.10 -8.00
N GLN A 169 -12.52 -2.02 -8.10
CA GLN A 169 -13.29 -0.83 -7.74
C GLN A 169 -13.05 -0.42 -6.28
N HIS A 170 -13.10 -1.37 -5.34
CA HIS A 170 -13.03 -1.07 -3.91
C HIS A 170 -11.62 -0.99 -3.32
N PHE A 171 -10.64 -1.72 -3.86
CA PHE A 171 -9.27 -1.79 -3.31
C PHE A 171 -8.20 -1.10 -4.16
N VAL A 172 -8.50 -0.76 -5.42
CA VAL A 172 -7.54 -0.07 -6.30
C VAL A 172 -8.09 1.30 -6.68
N LEU A 173 -9.32 1.37 -7.21
CA LEU A 173 -9.93 2.62 -7.67
C LEU A 173 -10.52 3.49 -6.54
N THR A 174 -10.64 2.97 -5.31
CA THR A 174 -11.27 3.69 -4.20
C THR A 174 -10.42 3.72 -2.94
N PHE A 175 -10.10 4.91 -2.43
CA PHE A 175 -9.63 5.12 -1.07
C PHE A 175 -10.79 5.69 -0.23
N ASP A 176 -11.42 4.86 0.60
CA ASP A 176 -12.64 5.20 1.35
C ASP A 176 -12.37 5.52 2.85
N GLU A 177 -13.44 5.81 3.59
CA GLU A 177 -13.41 6.13 5.02
C GLU A 177 -12.79 5.04 5.91
N ARG A 178 -12.72 3.78 5.43
CA ARG A 178 -12.10 2.68 6.19
C ARG A 178 -10.58 2.79 6.22
N ARG A 179 -9.99 3.62 5.33
CA ARG A 179 -8.55 3.87 5.23
C ARG A 179 -7.75 2.58 5.11
N HIS A 180 -8.30 1.62 4.35
CA HIS A 180 -7.64 0.35 4.10
C HIS A 180 -6.38 0.59 3.26
N LEU A 181 -5.23 0.12 3.75
CA LEU A 181 -3.94 0.34 3.09
C LEU A 181 -3.51 -0.89 2.30
N LEU A 182 -3.38 -0.71 1.00
CA LEU A 182 -2.98 -1.74 0.05
C LEU A 182 -1.54 -2.21 0.30
N PHE A 183 -0.58 -1.30 0.49
CA PHE A 183 0.84 -1.62 0.72
C PHE A 183 1.08 -2.64 1.85
N TRP A 184 0.31 -2.52 2.92
CA TRP A 184 0.49 -3.31 4.13
C TRP A 184 -0.62 -4.33 4.35
N ASN A 185 -1.32 -4.70 3.28
CA ASN A 185 -2.19 -5.85 3.27
C ASN A 185 -1.71 -6.85 2.22
N PRO A 186 -0.82 -7.79 2.58
CA PRO A 186 -0.17 -8.67 1.59
C PRO A 186 -1.14 -9.49 0.75
N LYS A 187 -2.28 -9.91 1.33
CA LYS A 187 -3.29 -10.70 0.60
C LYS A 187 -3.99 -9.87 -0.48
N VAL A 188 -4.38 -8.64 -0.14
CA VAL A 188 -5.03 -7.72 -1.09
C VAL A 188 -4.01 -7.24 -2.12
N LEU A 189 -2.79 -6.88 -1.68
CA LEU A 189 -1.74 -6.44 -2.57
C LEU A 189 -1.37 -7.52 -3.58
N GLU A 190 -1.11 -8.76 -3.16
CA GLU A 190 -0.77 -9.84 -4.09
C GLU A 190 -1.88 -10.06 -5.13
N GLN A 191 -3.15 -10.00 -4.73
CA GLN A 191 -4.28 -10.06 -5.66
C GLN A 191 -4.24 -8.89 -6.67
N ALA A 192 -3.97 -7.67 -6.22
CA ALA A 192 -3.82 -6.51 -7.10
C ALA A 192 -2.60 -6.64 -8.03
N LEU A 193 -1.48 -7.17 -7.55
CA LEU A 193 -0.27 -7.42 -8.35
C LEU A 193 -0.52 -8.47 -9.45
N PHE A 194 -1.25 -9.55 -9.13
CA PHE A 194 -1.63 -10.54 -10.15
C PHE A 194 -2.56 -9.94 -11.21
N LEU A 195 -3.48 -9.03 -10.85
CA LEU A 195 -4.32 -8.35 -11.83
C LEU A 195 -3.56 -7.28 -12.63
N ALA A 196 -2.56 -6.65 -12.02
CA ALA A 196 -1.78 -5.58 -12.64
C ALA A 196 -0.71 -6.10 -13.59
N PHE A 197 0.05 -7.12 -13.17
CA PHE A 197 1.24 -7.63 -13.85
C PHE A 197 1.07 -9.06 -14.33
N GLY A 198 0.12 -9.82 -13.79
CA GLY A 198 -0.16 -11.18 -14.22
C GLY A 198 -0.88 -11.16 -15.56
N LEU A 199 -0.18 -11.59 -16.62
CA LEU A 199 -0.63 -11.64 -18.01
C LEU A 199 -2.02 -12.31 -18.25
N ASP A 200 -2.59 -12.99 -17.26
CA ASP A 200 -3.92 -13.59 -17.30
C ASP A 200 -4.63 -13.47 -15.94
N ASN A 201 -5.82 -12.86 -15.93
CA ASN A 201 -6.69 -12.68 -14.78
C ASN A 201 -7.08 -13.99 -14.07
N SER A 202 -7.02 -15.13 -14.79
CA SER A 202 -7.27 -16.46 -14.23
C SER A 202 -6.20 -16.87 -13.20
N LEU A 203 -4.97 -16.35 -13.35
CA LEU A 203 -3.86 -16.65 -12.45
C LEU A 203 -4.09 -16.08 -11.05
N ALA A 204 -4.73 -14.90 -10.96
CA ALA A 204 -5.10 -14.30 -9.68
C ALA A 204 -6.05 -15.21 -8.90
N THR A 205 -7.10 -15.69 -9.57
CA THR A 205 -8.07 -16.64 -8.99
C THR A 205 -7.42 -17.96 -8.58
N ARG A 206 -6.51 -18.49 -9.42
CA ARG A 206 -5.78 -19.72 -9.10
C ARG A 206 -4.85 -19.53 -7.90
N ALA A 207 -4.13 -18.41 -7.83
CA ALA A 207 -3.23 -18.10 -6.71
C ALA A 207 -4.01 -17.97 -5.38
N ASP A 208 -5.15 -17.28 -5.40
CA ASP A 208 -6.04 -17.18 -4.25
C ASP A 208 -6.59 -18.55 -3.80
N SER A 209 -7.03 -19.38 -4.75
CA SER A 209 -7.49 -20.75 -4.45
C SER A 209 -6.38 -21.61 -3.85
N LEU A 210 -5.18 -21.61 -4.44
CA LEU A 210 -4.04 -22.39 -3.94
C LEU A 210 -3.64 -21.99 -2.52
N ARG A 211 -3.63 -20.68 -2.23
CA ARG A 211 -3.35 -20.17 -0.88
C ARG A 211 -4.40 -20.62 0.12
N ARG A 212 -5.68 -20.55 -0.24
CA ARG A 212 -6.78 -21.02 0.62
C ARG A 212 -6.67 -22.51 0.90
N ASP A 213 -6.36 -23.30 -0.10
CA ASP A 213 -6.18 -24.73 0.06
C ASP A 213 -4.94 -25.05 0.91
N GLU A 214 -3.86 -24.28 0.77
CA GLU A 214 -2.70 -24.34 1.67
C GLU A 214 -3.10 -24.02 3.12
N GLU A 215 -3.80 -22.91 3.36
CA GLU A 215 -4.26 -22.50 4.71
C GLU A 215 -5.23 -23.52 5.32
N ARG A 216 -6.15 -24.07 4.53
CA ARG A 216 -7.08 -25.13 4.96
C ARG A 216 -6.32 -26.40 5.30
N ALA A 217 -5.39 -26.84 4.46
CA ALA A 217 -4.58 -28.02 4.73
C ALA A 217 -3.73 -27.83 5.99
N ASP A 218 -3.13 -26.65 6.18
CA ASP A 218 -2.37 -26.33 7.40
C ASP A 218 -3.27 -26.29 8.65
N SER A 219 -4.49 -25.77 8.53
CA SER A 219 -5.50 -25.86 9.60
C SER A 219 -5.92 -27.29 9.91
N ARG A 220 -6.10 -28.15 8.90
CA ARG A 220 -6.38 -29.58 9.08
C ARG A 220 -5.23 -30.27 9.78
N VAL A 221 -3.97 -29.98 9.42
CA VAL A 221 -2.79 -30.49 10.13
C VAL A 221 -2.84 -30.14 11.62
N ARG A 222 -3.18 -28.89 11.96
CA ARG A 222 -3.33 -28.45 13.35
C ARG A 222 -4.50 -29.13 14.06
N ASN A 223 -5.66 -29.27 13.41
CA ASN A 223 -6.84 -29.91 13.98
C ASN A 223 -6.66 -31.42 14.19
N THR A 224 -6.10 -32.13 13.22
CA THR A 224 -5.79 -33.57 13.35
C THR A 224 -4.74 -33.79 14.43
N GLN A 225 -3.74 -32.91 14.53
CA GLN A 225 -2.79 -32.92 15.65
C GLN A 225 -3.50 -32.72 16.99
N TRP A 226 -4.43 -31.76 17.07
CA TRP A 226 -5.25 -31.50 18.25
C TRP A 226 -6.07 -32.73 18.67
N GLN A 227 -6.76 -33.37 17.73
CA GLN A 227 -7.54 -34.59 17.97
C GLN A 227 -6.65 -35.74 18.45
N ALA A 228 -5.48 -35.90 17.84
CA ALA A 228 -4.53 -36.95 18.24
C ALA A 228 -4.01 -36.71 19.67
N THR A 229 -3.80 -35.45 20.07
CA THR A 229 -3.42 -35.10 21.46
C THR A 229 -4.56 -35.38 22.43
N GLN A 230 -5.81 -35.01 22.09
CA GLN A 230 -6.99 -35.29 22.91
C GLN A 230 -7.22 -36.80 23.14
N ALA A 231 -7.11 -37.61 22.09
CA ALA A 231 -7.20 -39.06 22.19
C ALA A 231 -6.10 -39.65 23.10
N ARG A 232 -4.87 -39.11 23.02
CA ARG A 232 -3.75 -39.52 23.89
C ARG A 232 -4.01 -39.19 25.36
N ASN A 233 -4.60 -38.02 25.67
CA ASN A 233 -4.91 -37.64 27.05
C ASN A 233 -5.99 -38.55 27.66
N ARG A 234 -7.09 -38.81 26.94
CA ARG A 234 -8.15 -39.73 27.42
C ARG A 234 -7.61 -41.14 27.69
N MET A 235 -6.70 -41.59 26.85
CA MET A 235 -6.02 -42.87 27.03
C MET A 235 -5.16 -42.89 28.31
N LYS A 236 -4.48 -41.78 28.66
CA LYS A 236 -3.73 -41.61 29.92
C LYS A 236 -4.67 -41.71 31.13
N ASP A 237 -5.81 -41.03 31.09
CA ASP A 237 -6.80 -41.02 32.18
C ASP A 237 -7.42 -42.41 32.41
N LEU A 238 -7.76 -43.11 31.32
CA LEU A 238 -8.29 -44.47 31.36
C LEU A 238 -7.28 -45.46 31.94
N LYS A 239 -6.00 -45.31 31.63
CA LYS A 239 -4.91 -46.13 32.20
C LYS A 239 -4.78 -45.91 33.71
N ALA A 240 -4.72 -44.64 34.14
CA ALA A 240 -4.60 -44.29 35.57
C ALA A 240 -5.76 -44.89 36.39
N THR A 241 -6.99 -44.83 35.83
CA THR A 241 -8.19 -45.42 36.43
C THR A 241 -8.11 -46.95 36.51
N ALA A 242 -7.59 -47.62 35.49
CA ALA A 242 -7.50 -49.08 35.42
C ALA A 242 -6.47 -49.69 36.40
N GLU A 243 -5.42 -48.93 36.74
CA GLU A 243 -4.33 -49.38 37.61
C GLU A 243 -4.58 -49.05 39.10
N ASN A 244 -5.74 -48.48 39.47
CA ASN A 244 -6.06 -48.04 40.85
C ASN A 244 -4.98 -47.15 41.49
N LEU A 245 -4.21 -46.44 40.67
CA LEU A 245 -3.34 -45.38 41.14
C LEU A 245 -4.26 -44.23 41.56
N SER A 246 -4.05 -43.67 42.75
CA SER A 246 -4.70 -42.41 43.11
C SER A 246 -4.40 -41.42 41.99
N SER A 247 -5.46 -40.91 41.34
CA SER A 247 -5.35 -39.71 40.52
C SER A 247 -4.65 -38.69 41.39
N SER A 248 -3.38 -38.44 41.10
CA SER A 248 -2.61 -37.42 41.79
C SER A 248 -3.21 -36.10 41.33
N GLY A 249 -4.33 -35.73 41.95
CA GLY A 249 -4.90 -34.40 41.87
C GLY A 249 -3.91 -33.46 42.55
N ASP A 250 -3.29 -32.60 41.74
CA ASP A 250 -3.30 -31.14 41.97
C ASP A 250 -2.35 -30.34 41.05
N ASP A 251 -1.76 -30.93 39.98
CA ASP A 251 -0.88 -30.16 39.06
C ASP A 251 -1.16 -30.33 37.55
N ASP A 252 -2.31 -30.90 37.15
CA ASP A 252 -2.64 -31.06 35.71
C ASP A 252 -3.33 -29.80 35.15
N GLU A 253 -2.55 -28.72 34.99
CA GLU A 253 -2.76 -27.84 33.83
C GLU A 253 -2.70 -28.77 32.61
N SER A 254 -3.84 -29.00 31.94
CA SER A 254 -3.96 -30.15 31.05
C SER A 254 -2.78 -30.13 30.06
N VAL A 255 -2.16 -31.29 29.81
CA VAL A 255 -1.07 -31.42 28.80
C VAL A 255 -1.46 -30.76 27.47
N PHE A 256 -2.76 -30.65 27.23
CA PHE A 256 -3.39 -29.88 26.18
C PHE A 256 -3.17 -28.34 26.28
N ASP A 257 -3.47 -27.70 27.40
CA ASP A 257 -3.23 -26.27 27.63
C ASP A 257 -1.75 -25.93 27.50
N GLN A 258 -0.87 -26.78 28.05
CA GLN A 258 0.58 -26.63 27.89
C GLN A 258 1.01 -26.72 26.43
N TYR A 259 0.45 -27.66 25.65
CA TYR A 259 0.75 -27.81 24.22
C TYR A 259 0.22 -26.63 23.40
N GLU A 260 -0.98 -26.12 23.69
CA GLU A 260 -1.55 -24.96 23.01
C GLU A 260 -0.75 -23.69 23.31
N VAL A 261 -0.38 -23.47 24.56
CA VAL A 261 0.47 -22.35 24.99
C VAL A 261 1.85 -22.43 24.32
N LEU A 262 2.46 -23.61 24.29
CA LEU A 262 3.76 -23.82 23.62
C LEU A 262 3.67 -23.57 22.11
N ASN A 263 2.59 -23.99 21.45
CA ASN A 263 2.38 -23.71 20.02
C ASN A 263 2.14 -22.23 19.74
N LYS A 264 1.32 -21.54 20.55
CA LYS A 264 1.12 -20.08 20.44
C LYS A 264 2.44 -19.33 20.62
N LYS A 265 3.25 -19.72 21.62
CA LYS A 265 4.60 -19.18 21.83
C LYS A 265 5.52 -19.49 20.65
N SER A 266 5.49 -20.71 20.12
CA SER A 266 6.30 -21.12 18.96
C SER A 266 5.93 -20.33 17.70
N GLU A 267 4.64 -20.12 17.43
CA GLU A 267 4.19 -19.27 16.32
C GLU A 267 4.64 -17.81 16.50
N ALA A 268 4.54 -17.25 17.70
CA ALA A 268 4.99 -15.89 17.98
C ALA A 268 6.50 -15.73 17.80
N VAL A 269 7.30 -16.65 18.36
CA VAL A 269 8.76 -16.70 18.19
C VAL A 269 9.14 -16.88 16.72
N LYS A 270 8.41 -17.71 15.98
CA LYS A 270 8.61 -17.90 14.53
C LYS A 270 8.38 -16.61 13.76
N ARG A 271 7.28 -15.89 14.01
CA ARG A 271 7.02 -14.57 13.37
C ARG A 271 8.13 -13.57 13.70
N LYS A 272 8.56 -13.52 14.96
CA LYS A 272 9.66 -12.66 15.39
C LYS A 272 10.98 -13.02 14.69
N SER A 273 11.29 -14.31 14.54
CA SER A 273 12.50 -14.75 13.85
C SER A 273 12.52 -14.34 12.38
N LEU A 274 11.39 -14.48 11.67
CA LEU A 274 11.27 -14.05 10.27
C LEU A 274 11.44 -12.54 10.12
N SER A 275 10.83 -11.75 11.01
CA SER A 275 11.00 -10.29 11.02
C SER A 275 12.45 -9.87 11.26
N LEU A 276 13.16 -10.54 12.18
CA LEU A 276 14.58 -10.29 12.43
C LEU A 276 15.48 -10.72 11.27
N GLU A 277 15.16 -11.82 10.59
CA GLU A 277 15.86 -12.27 9.38
C GLU A 277 15.73 -11.24 8.26
N ASP A 278 14.54 -10.70 8.03
CA ASP A 278 14.30 -9.65 7.04
C ASP A 278 15.07 -8.37 7.37
N GLN A 279 15.04 -7.92 8.63
CA GLN A 279 15.81 -6.76 9.09
C GLN A 279 17.33 -6.97 8.93
N LEU A 280 17.82 -8.18 9.22
CA LEU A 280 19.24 -8.52 9.06
C LEU A 280 19.64 -8.52 7.58
N ARG A 281 18.78 -9.05 6.71
CA ARG A 281 19.00 -9.02 5.25
C ARG A 281 19.10 -7.58 4.75
N ASP A 282 18.18 -6.72 5.17
CA ASP A 282 18.16 -5.30 4.78
C ASP A 282 19.41 -4.55 5.27
N ALA A 283 19.79 -4.75 6.54
CA ALA A 283 20.99 -4.13 7.10
C ALA A 283 22.26 -4.60 6.39
N THR A 284 22.34 -5.89 6.02
CA THR A 284 23.46 -6.48 5.29
C THR A 284 23.55 -5.91 3.87
N LEU A 285 22.43 -5.78 3.17
CA LEU A 285 22.39 -5.17 1.84
C LEU A 285 22.86 -3.71 1.89
N LYS A 286 22.34 -2.93 2.85
CA LYS A 286 22.76 -1.53 3.01
C LYS A 286 24.24 -1.39 3.37
N PHE A 287 24.77 -2.30 4.18
CA PHE A 287 26.20 -2.35 4.48
C PHE A 287 27.04 -2.60 3.22
N ALA A 288 26.60 -3.52 2.35
CA ALA A 288 27.28 -3.79 1.08
C ALA A 288 27.24 -2.57 0.14
N GLU A 289 26.10 -1.89 0.02
CA GLU A 289 25.96 -0.65 -0.76
C GLU A 289 26.90 0.45 -0.27
N LEU A 290 26.90 0.74 1.05
CA LEU A 290 27.77 1.76 1.65
C LEU A 290 29.25 1.42 1.46
N SER A 291 29.61 0.14 1.59
CA SER A 291 30.97 -0.34 1.36
C SER A 291 31.41 -0.13 -0.10
N ALA A 292 30.53 -0.40 -1.07
CA ALA A 292 30.80 -0.15 -2.48
C ALA A 292 30.95 1.35 -2.78
N GLU A 293 30.07 2.18 -2.22
CA GLU A 293 30.16 3.64 -2.33
C GLU A 293 31.47 4.17 -1.71
N GLN A 294 31.91 3.61 -0.58
CA GLN A 294 33.18 3.98 0.05
C GLN A 294 34.39 3.67 -0.84
N VAL A 295 34.38 2.54 -1.56
CA VAL A 295 35.42 2.19 -2.54
C VAL A 295 35.42 3.18 -3.72
N SER A 296 34.23 3.53 -4.23
CA SER A 296 34.07 4.52 -5.30
C SER A 296 34.60 5.90 -4.89
N LEU A 297 34.19 6.40 -3.72
CA LEU A 297 34.65 7.69 -3.18
C LEU A 297 36.17 7.71 -2.95
N ARG A 298 36.77 6.61 -2.48
CA ARG A 298 38.23 6.49 -2.32
C ARG A 298 38.94 6.55 -3.66
N THR A 299 38.37 5.93 -4.70
CA THR A 299 38.93 5.95 -6.06
C THR A 299 38.90 7.37 -6.62
N GLN A 300 37.75 8.05 -6.53
CA GLN A 300 37.60 9.45 -6.94
C GLN A 300 38.54 10.38 -6.17
N TYR A 301 38.70 10.17 -4.86
CA TYR A 301 39.65 10.93 -4.05
C TYR A 301 41.09 10.74 -4.55
N ARG A 302 41.49 9.50 -4.81
CA ARG A 302 42.83 9.18 -5.31
C ARG A 302 43.08 9.83 -6.68
N GLU A 303 42.10 9.81 -7.58
CA GLU A 303 42.17 10.47 -8.88
C GLU A 303 42.34 11.99 -8.73
N GLU A 304 41.46 12.66 -7.97
CA GLU A 304 41.53 14.11 -7.76
C GLU A 304 42.81 14.53 -7.02
N PHE A 305 43.27 13.73 -6.07
CA PHE A 305 44.55 13.94 -5.39
C PHE A 305 45.73 13.79 -6.35
N SER A 306 45.73 12.77 -7.21
CA SER A 306 46.78 12.55 -8.21
C SER A 306 46.86 13.69 -9.24
N LYS A 307 45.70 14.15 -9.74
CA LYS A 307 45.60 15.33 -10.62
C LYS A 307 46.23 16.56 -9.94
N ARG A 308 45.93 16.79 -8.67
CA ARG A 308 46.52 17.89 -7.89
C ARG A 308 48.04 17.74 -7.72
N LEU A 309 48.56 16.54 -7.45
CA LEU A 309 49.99 16.31 -7.26
C LEU A 309 50.77 16.53 -8.57
N SER A 310 50.22 16.08 -9.69
CA SER A 310 50.81 16.25 -11.03
C SER A 310 50.90 17.72 -11.48
N GLU A 311 49.96 18.57 -11.03
CA GLU A 311 49.94 20.01 -11.36
C GLU A 311 50.66 20.89 -10.32
N GLY A 312 50.94 20.35 -9.12
CA GLY A 312 51.39 21.10 -7.95
C GLY A 312 52.90 21.07 -7.68
N SER A 313 53.65 20.12 -8.24
CA SER A 313 55.10 20.03 -8.05
C SER A 313 55.83 20.95 -9.04
N LYS A 314 56.54 21.98 -8.54
CA LYS A 314 57.52 22.69 -9.39
C LYS A 314 58.61 21.67 -9.73
N LEU A 315 58.95 21.48 -11.01
CA LEU A 315 60.03 20.56 -11.41
C LEU A 315 61.34 20.85 -10.68
N ALA A 316 61.60 22.11 -10.31
CA ALA A 316 62.73 22.53 -9.48
C ALA A 316 62.83 21.81 -8.12
N HIS A 317 61.73 21.29 -7.60
CA HIS A 317 61.67 20.57 -6.32
C HIS A 317 61.61 19.05 -6.50
N HIS A 318 61.65 18.54 -7.74
CA HIS A 318 61.75 17.11 -7.97
C HIS A 318 63.14 16.65 -7.49
N PRO A 319 63.26 15.60 -6.65
CA PRO A 319 64.53 15.22 -6.02
C PRO A 319 65.69 15.04 -6.99
N ILE A 320 65.44 14.40 -8.14
CA ILE A 320 66.46 14.19 -9.18
C ILE A 320 66.93 15.51 -9.80
N ILE A 321 66.01 16.46 -10.01
CA ILE A 321 66.32 17.76 -10.61
C ILE A 321 67.04 18.65 -9.59
N ALA A 322 66.56 18.68 -8.34
CA ALA A 322 67.18 19.42 -7.26
C ALA A 322 68.62 18.94 -6.98
N ALA A 323 68.83 17.62 -6.91
CA ALA A 323 70.16 17.03 -6.78
C ALA A 323 71.04 17.35 -8.00
N SER A 324 70.52 17.20 -9.22
CA SER A 324 71.32 17.48 -10.43
C SER A 324 71.77 18.93 -10.56
N ILE A 325 70.97 19.89 -10.06
CA ILE A 325 71.35 21.30 -9.99
C ILE A 325 72.39 21.55 -8.89
N ALA A 326 72.20 20.95 -7.70
CA ALA A 326 73.08 21.14 -6.56
C ALA A 326 74.48 20.54 -6.78
N ASP A 327 74.53 19.31 -7.28
CA ASP A 327 75.76 18.54 -7.47
C ASP A 327 76.47 18.88 -8.79
N LYS A 328 75.84 19.71 -9.63
CA LYS A 328 76.30 20.04 -11.00
C LYS A 328 76.60 18.78 -11.82
N GLN A 329 75.80 17.74 -11.62
CA GLN A 329 75.93 16.45 -12.27
C GLN A 329 74.56 15.96 -12.74
N CYS A 330 74.47 15.39 -13.94
CA CYS A 330 73.23 14.85 -14.44
C CYS A 330 72.89 13.54 -13.70
N GLY A 331 71.77 13.51 -12.98
CA GLY A 331 71.32 12.33 -12.24
C GLY A 331 70.90 11.11 -13.07
N LEU A 332 71.01 11.16 -14.41
CA LEU A 332 70.72 10.03 -15.31
C LEU A 332 71.97 9.45 -15.99
N CYS A 333 72.80 10.31 -16.60
CA CYS A 333 73.98 9.88 -17.34
C CYS A 333 75.31 10.14 -16.61
N GLY A 334 75.27 10.80 -15.44
CA GLY A 334 76.45 11.09 -14.64
C GLY A 334 77.38 12.17 -15.20
N SER A 335 77.00 12.86 -16.28
CA SER A 335 77.80 13.96 -16.84
C SER A 335 77.94 15.11 -15.84
N GLU A 336 79.17 15.56 -15.60
CA GLU A 336 79.51 16.58 -14.61
C GLU A 336 79.86 17.93 -15.28
N GLY A 337 79.51 19.03 -14.62
CA GLY A 337 79.88 20.38 -15.03
C GLY A 337 78.82 21.45 -14.72
N SER A 338 79.27 22.70 -14.56
CA SER A 338 78.36 23.83 -14.30
C SER A 338 77.34 24.07 -15.42
N GLU A 339 77.64 23.63 -16.63
CA GLU A 339 76.73 23.73 -17.78
C GLU A 339 75.51 22.81 -17.65
N VAL A 340 75.64 21.65 -16.97
CA VAL A 340 74.51 20.75 -16.71
C VAL A 340 73.48 21.41 -15.80
N ALA A 341 73.94 22.02 -14.70
CA ALA A 341 73.07 22.76 -13.79
C ALA A 341 72.41 23.96 -14.47
N LYS A 342 73.15 24.70 -15.31
CA LYS A 342 72.61 25.84 -16.09
C LYS A 342 71.55 25.40 -17.10
N GLU A 343 71.80 24.34 -17.85
CA GLU A 343 70.87 23.83 -18.86
C GLU A 343 69.57 23.32 -18.22
N ILE A 344 69.68 22.52 -17.14
CA ILE A 344 68.52 22.05 -16.38
C ILE A 344 67.72 23.23 -15.82
N THR A 345 68.40 24.23 -15.22
CA THR A 345 67.74 25.42 -14.66
C THR A 345 67.04 26.24 -15.74
N THR A 346 67.65 26.36 -16.92
CA THR A 346 67.08 27.08 -18.07
C THR A 346 65.82 26.40 -18.57
N ARG A 347 65.84 25.07 -18.75
CA ARG A 347 64.66 24.29 -19.18
C ARG A 347 63.54 24.32 -18.14
N VAL A 348 63.85 24.17 -16.85
CA VAL A 348 62.86 24.29 -15.77
C VAL A 348 62.19 25.67 -15.79
N ASN A 349 62.96 26.75 -15.98
CA ASN A 349 62.44 28.12 -16.03
C ASN A 349 61.62 28.40 -17.30
N ALA A 350 61.95 27.77 -18.42
CA ALA A 350 61.18 27.84 -19.67
C ALA A 350 59.87 27.04 -19.63
N ALA A 351 59.64 26.29 -18.54
CA ALA A 351 58.58 25.30 -18.38
C ALA A 351 58.67 24.14 -19.37
N ASP A 352 59.89 23.71 -19.70
CA ASP A 352 60.17 22.50 -20.47
C ASP A 352 60.66 21.39 -19.54
N CYS A 353 60.37 20.14 -19.89
CA CYS A 353 60.91 18.99 -19.18
C CYS A 353 62.44 18.91 -19.38
N PRO A 354 63.26 18.93 -18.32
CA PRO A 354 64.72 18.84 -18.46
C PRO A 354 65.22 17.51 -19.02
N LEU A 355 64.38 16.47 -19.02
CA LEU A 355 64.74 15.12 -19.48
C LEU A 355 64.47 14.92 -20.98
N CYS A 356 63.29 15.31 -21.46
CA CYS A 356 62.87 15.06 -22.84
C CYS A 356 62.64 16.33 -23.67
N GLY A 357 62.67 17.52 -23.07
CA GLY A 357 62.46 18.80 -23.76
C GLY A 357 61.02 19.10 -24.15
N SER A 358 60.04 18.28 -23.74
CA SER A 358 58.62 18.57 -23.99
C SER A 358 58.13 19.78 -23.19
N GLU A 359 57.33 20.63 -23.83
CA GLU A 359 56.68 21.78 -23.18
C GLU A 359 55.66 21.30 -22.14
N LEU A 360 55.73 21.85 -20.93
CA LEU A 360 54.82 21.51 -19.83
C LEU A 360 53.60 22.43 -19.83
N PRO A 361 52.41 21.92 -19.47
CA PRO A 361 51.17 22.68 -19.52
C PRO A 361 51.21 23.93 -18.61
N LYS A 362 51.22 25.12 -19.23
CA LYS A 362 51.13 26.45 -18.59
C LYS A 362 49.68 26.80 -18.24
N GLY A 363 49.00 25.96 -17.45
CA GLY A 363 47.61 26.20 -17.04
C GLY A 363 47.50 27.05 -15.76
N PRO A 364 46.51 27.96 -15.64
CA PRO A 364 46.21 28.64 -14.38
C PRO A 364 45.82 27.60 -13.32
N ARG A 365 46.57 27.58 -12.22
CA ARG A 365 46.38 26.65 -11.10
C ARG A 365 45.05 26.93 -10.40
N ASN A 366 43.99 26.21 -10.78
CA ASN A 366 42.69 26.29 -10.09
C ASN A 366 42.70 25.47 -8.79
N THR A 367 43.72 25.68 -7.96
CA THR A 367 44.06 24.89 -6.75
C THR A 367 42.98 24.98 -5.68
N LYS A 368 42.24 26.10 -5.64
CA LYS A 368 41.18 26.36 -4.66
C LYS A 368 39.94 25.51 -4.93
N LYS A 369 39.46 25.47 -6.18
CA LYS A 369 38.30 24.64 -6.57
C LYS A 369 38.58 23.14 -6.37
N LYS A 370 39.79 22.67 -6.71
CA LYS A 370 40.21 21.27 -6.48
C LYS A 370 40.39 20.93 -4.99
N LEU A 371 40.87 21.87 -4.17
CA LEU A 371 40.94 21.68 -2.71
C LEU A 371 39.53 21.58 -2.11
N GLU A 372 38.58 22.37 -2.58
CA GLU A 372 37.18 22.27 -2.15
C GLU A 372 36.56 20.94 -2.56
N THR A 373 36.85 20.43 -3.76
CA THR A 373 36.44 19.08 -4.18
C THR A 373 37.00 18.00 -3.26
N LEU A 374 38.29 18.03 -2.94
CA LEU A 374 38.91 17.09 -2.00
C LEU A 374 38.31 17.18 -0.61
N LYS A 375 38.05 18.39 -0.09
CA LYS A 375 37.38 18.60 1.21
C LYS A 375 35.95 18.02 1.21
N LYS A 376 35.22 18.15 0.10
CA LYS A 376 33.89 17.55 -0.06
C LYS A 376 33.99 16.03 -0.05
N LEU A 377 34.93 15.45 -0.80
CA LEU A 377 35.16 14.01 -0.83
C LEU A 377 35.59 13.46 0.54
N ASP A 378 36.48 14.15 1.27
CA ASP A 378 36.86 13.78 2.65
C ASP A 378 35.65 13.79 3.58
N LYS A 379 34.80 14.81 3.49
CA LYS A 379 33.56 14.88 4.27
C LYS A 379 32.63 13.71 3.93
N SER A 380 32.41 13.42 2.65
CA SER A 380 31.59 12.28 2.21
C SER A 380 32.18 10.94 2.66
N LEU A 381 33.51 10.77 2.62
CA LEU A 381 34.20 9.58 3.11
C LEU A 381 34.02 9.39 4.62
N ALA A 382 34.14 10.46 5.40
CA ALA A 382 33.94 10.42 6.85
C ALA A 382 32.49 10.08 7.22
N GLU A 383 31.52 10.71 6.54
CA GLU A 383 30.09 10.43 6.72
C GLU A 383 29.75 8.98 6.34
N ASN A 384 30.24 8.49 5.20
CA ASN A 384 30.00 7.12 4.76
C ASN A 384 30.66 6.09 5.71
N LYS A 385 31.88 6.36 6.19
CA LYS A 385 32.53 5.53 7.20
C LYS A 385 31.69 5.42 8.47
N SER A 386 31.20 6.55 8.99
CA SER A 386 30.33 6.56 10.18
C SER A 386 29.03 5.78 9.96
N LYS A 387 28.38 5.95 8.81
CA LYS A 387 27.18 5.16 8.44
C LYS A 387 27.49 3.66 8.37
N THR A 388 28.63 3.28 7.80
CA THR A 388 29.06 1.89 7.68
C THR A 388 29.31 1.25 9.05
N GLU A 389 29.97 1.97 9.96
CA GLU A 389 30.19 1.53 11.35
C GLU A 389 28.86 1.36 12.10
N GLN A 390 27.92 2.30 11.95
CA GLN A 390 26.58 2.17 12.54
C GLN A 390 25.83 0.94 12.02
N ARG A 391 25.90 0.67 10.71
CA ARG A 391 25.27 -0.53 10.12
C ARG A 391 25.94 -1.83 10.57
N ALA A 392 27.26 -1.84 10.76
CA ALA A 392 27.97 -2.99 11.32
C ALA A 392 27.49 -3.32 12.74
N LEU A 393 27.37 -2.31 13.61
CA LEU A 393 26.83 -2.46 14.97
C LEU A 393 25.38 -2.95 14.97
N GLU A 394 24.56 -2.44 14.05
CA GLU A 394 23.19 -2.90 13.88
C GLU A 394 23.11 -4.38 13.46
N ILE A 395 23.93 -4.81 12.49
CA ILE A 395 24.03 -6.20 12.05
C ILE A 395 24.41 -7.11 13.23
N GLU A 396 25.39 -6.71 14.03
CA GLU A 396 25.83 -7.48 15.21
C GLU A 396 24.69 -7.61 16.23
N ARG A 397 24.01 -6.50 16.55
CA ARG A 397 22.84 -6.50 17.44
C ARG A 397 21.73 -7.42 16.93
N LEU A 398 21.41 -7.35 15.63
CA LEU A 398 20.37 -8.18 15.01
C LEU A 398 20.75 -9.66 15.01
N LYS A 399 22.00 -10.01 14.68
CA LYS A 399 22.52 -11.39 14.77
C LYS A 399 22.38 -11.94 16.18
N LYS A 400 22.77 -11.16 17.21
CA LYS A 400 22.63 -11.56 18.62
C LYS A 400 21.17 -11.78 19.02
N HIS A 401 20.26 -10.90 18.58
CA HIS A 401 18.83 -11.06 18.83
C HIS A 401 18.26 -12.31 18.15
N LEU A 402 18.70 -12.58 16.92
CA LEU A 402 18.26 -13.71 16.12
C LEU A 402 18.78 -15.02 16.73
N GLU A 403 20.02 -15.05 17.21
CA GLU A 403 20.59 -16.18 17.97
C GLU A 403 19.80 -16.47 19.24
N THR A 404 19.50 -15.45 20.06
CA THR A 404 18.63 -15.60 21.24
C THR A 404 17.24 -16.14 20.87
N THR A 405 16.65 -15.62 19.78
CA THR A 405 15.32 -16.03 19.32
C THR A 405 15.32 -17.47 18.79
N TYR A 406 16.38 -17.89 18.11
CA TYR A 406 16.58 -19.29 17.71
C TYR A 406 16.84 -20.21 18.89
N GLY A 407 17.56 -19.76 19.91
CA GLY A 407 17.68 -20.48 21.18
C GLY A 407 16.31 -20.73 21.83
N GLN A 408 15.49 -19.68 21.92
CA GLN A 408 14.10 -19.80 22.41
C GLN A 408 13.26 -20.78 21.57
N LYS A 409 13.40 -20.73 20.24
CA LYS A 409 12.71 -21.65 19.34
C LYS A 409 13.17 -23.09 19.54
N ALA A 410 14.48 -23.34 19.69
CA ALA A 410 15.03 -24.67 19.92
C ALA A 410 14.55 -25.26 21.25
N GLU A 411 14.50 -24.44 22.31
CA GLU A 411 13.94 -24.83 23.62
C GLU A 411 12.44 -25.16 23.52
N LEU A 412 11.66 -24.34 22.82
CA LEU A 412 10.23 -24.63 22.58
C LEU A 412 10.04 -25.91 21.75
N ASP A 413 10.82 -26.10 20.69
CA ASP A 413 10.77 -27.31 19.85
C ASP A 413 11.22 -28.55 20.63
N LYS A 414 12.16 -28.40 21.57
CA LYS A 414 12.59 -29.47 22.49
C LYS A 414 11.48 -29.79 23.49
N ALA A 415 10.87 -28.79 24.12
CA ALA A 415 9.74 -28.96 25.03
C ALA A 415 8.56 -29.65 24.33
N ILE A 416 8.22 -29.23 23.11
CA ILE A 416 7.19 -29.87 22.28
C ILE A 416 7.56 -31.33 21.99
N ARG A 417 8.81 -31.61 21.58
CA ARG A 417 9.26 -33.00 21.29
C ARG A 417 9.31 -33.88 22.53
N GLU A 418 9.72 -33.36 23.67
CA GLU A 418 9.72 -34.10 24.93
C GLU A 418 8.30 -34.44 25.37
N LEU A 419 7.38 -33.47 25.25
CA LEU A 419 5.96 -33.67 25.51
C LEU A 419 5.38 -34.73 24.55
N GLU A 420 5.73 -34.68 23.26
CA GLU A 420 5.37 -35.73 22.29
C GLU A 420 6.01 -37.09 22.60
N LYS A 421 7.26 -37.14 23.06
CA LYS A 421 7.97 -38.39 23.38
C LYS A 421 7.42 -39.03 24.65
N ARG A 422 7.15 -38.26 25.71
CA ARG A 422 6.43 -38.72 26.90
C ARG A 422 5.07 -39.29 26.51
N ASN A 423 4.36 -38.60 25.62
CA ASN A 423 3.07 -39.08 25.09
C ASN A 423 3.18 -40.37 24.26
N ARG A 424 4.25 -40.56 23.47
CA ARG A 424 4.47 -41.83 22.73
C ARG A 424 4.91 -42.99 23.63
N ALA A 425 5.66 -42.71 24.69
CA ALA A 425 6.07 -43.72 25.67
C ALA A 425 4.83 -44.26 26.42
N LEU A 426 3.94 -43.37 26.86
CA LEU A 426 2.63 -43.74 27.42
C LEU A 426 1.84 -44.67 26.48
N LEU A 427 1.89 -44.41 25.17
CA LEU A 427 1.22 -45.22 24.14
C LEU A 427 1.74 -46.67 24.08
N ARG A 428 3.03 -46.90 24.31
CA ARG A 428 3.62 -48.24 24.38
C ARG A 428 3.29 -48.95 25.69
N GLU A 429 3.35 -48.24 26.81
CA GLU A 429 3.01 -48.83 28.11
C GLU A 429 1.54 -49.23 28.20
N VAL A 430 0.65 -48.50 27.52
CA VAL A 430 -0.78 -48.84 27.41
C VAL A 430 -1.01 -50.13 26.61
N LEU A 431 -0.20 -50.40 25.59
CA LEU A 431 -0.28 -51.62 24.77
C LEU A 431 0.15 -52.90 25.53
N ASP A 432 0.87 -52.76 26.65
CA ASP A 432 1.30 -53.87 27.51
C ASP A 432 0.24 -54.27 28.57
N VAL A 433 -0.88 -53.53 28.68
CA VAL A 433 -1.99 -53.88 29.59
C VAL A 433 -2.77 -55.07 29.02
N LYS A 434 -2.47 -56.28 29.52
CA LYS A 434 -2.93 -57.55 28.93
C LYS A 434 -4.29 -58.10 29.39
N LYS A 435 -5.02 -57.49 30.34
CA LYS A 435 -6.29 -58.08 30.85
C LYS A 435 -7.39 -57.06 31.21
N GLY A 436 -8.63 -57.37 30.77
CA GLY A 436 -9.88 -56.68 31.13
C GLY A 436 -10.55 -55.92 29.97
N GLY A 437 -11.85 -55.59 30.07
CA GLY A 437 -12.62 -54.88 29.04
C GLY A 437 -12.11 -53.45 28.71
N ILE A 438 -11.25 -52.89 29.57
CA ILE A 438 -10.56 -51.61 29.34
C ILE A 438 -9.45 -51.75 28.28
N ALA A 439 -8.87 -52.94 28.10
CA ALA A 439 -7.80 -53.16 27.11
C ALA A 439 -8.30 -53.00 25.66
N GLU A 440 -9.54 -53.42 25.37
CA GLU A 440 -10.17 -53.22 24.06
C GLU A 440 -10.42 -51.73 23.76
N VAL A 441 -10.85 -50.97 24.78
CA VAL A 441 -11.05 -49.52 24.67
C VAL A 441 -9.72 -48.80 24.42
N LEU A 442 -8.66 -49.18 25.15
CA LEU A 442 -7.32 -48.62 24.94
C LEU A 442 -6.76 -48.95 23.55
N LYS A 443 -6.98 -50.17 23.05
CA LYS A 443 -6.60 -50.57 21.69
C LYS A 443 -7.34 -49.73 20.63
N ALA A 444 -8.63 -49.49 20.81
CA ALA A 444 -9.40 -48.62 19.92
C ALA A 444 -8.85 -47.17 19.88
N TYR A 445 -8.40 -46.63 21.02
CA TYR A 445 -7.73 -45.33 21.06
C TYR A 445 -6.38 -45.34 20.33
N VAL A 446 -5.59 -46.40 20.44
CA VAL A 446 -4.32 -46.55 19.69
C VAL A 446 -4.57 -46.56 18.19
N GLU A 447 -5.52 -47.38 17.72
CA GLU A 447 -5.91 -47.45 16.31
C GLU A 447 -6.44 -46.08 15.82
N GLN A 448 -7.20 -45.37 16.65
CA GLN A 448 -7.65 -44.01 16.36
C GLN A 448 -6.47 -43.04 16.21
N ILE A 449 -5.48 -43.08 17.09
CA ILE A 449 -4.30 -42.21 17.03
C ILE A 449 -3.46 -42.51 15.78
N GLU A 450 -3.23 -43.78 15.46
CA GLU A 450 -2.51 -44.17 14.24
C GLU A 450 -3.22 -43.68 12.98
N LYS A 451 -4.55 -43.76 12.94
CA LYS A 451 -5.37 -43.21 11.87
C LYS A 451 -5.18 -41.69 11.75
N LEU A 452 -5.26 -40.95 12.86
CA LEU A 452 -5.05 -39.51 12.90
C LEU A 452 -3.62 -39.12 12.46
N GLU A 453 -2.59 -39.89 12.84
CA GLU A 453 -1.22 -39.65 12.38
C GLU A 453 -1.05 -39.86 10.87
N LYS A 454 -1.74 -40.85 10.30
CA LYS A 454 -1.78 -41.09 8.85
C LYS A 454 -2.48 -39.94 8.12
N GLU A 455 -3.63 -39.49 8.63
CA GLU A 455 -4.37 -38.33 8.10
C GLU A 455 -3.53 -37.05 8.16
N LYS A 456 -2.83 -36.80 9.27
CA LYS A 456 -1.91 -35.67 9.41
C LYS A 456 -0.82 -35.69 8.33
N LYS A 457 -0.19 -36.85 8.09
CA LYS A 457 0.83 -36.99 7.03
C LYS A 457 0.24 -36.73 5.64
N ALA A 458 -1.00 -37.13 5.39
CA ALA A 458 -1.69 -36.84 4.13
C ALA A 458 -1.92 -35.33 3.95
N HIS A 459 -2.42 -34.63 4.97
CA HIS A 459 -2.61 -33.19 4.92
C HIS A 459 -1.31 -32.39 4.77
N ILE A 460 -0.20 -32.85 5.36
CA ILE A 460 1.13 -32.26 5.13
C ILE A 460 1.53 -32.36 3.64
N LYS A 461 1.36 -33.54 3.02
CA LYS A 461 1.66 -33.73 1.60
C LYS A 461 0.78 -32.86 0.70
N GLU A 462 -0.51 -32.76 1.02
CA GLU A 462 -1.47 -31.89 0.31
C GLU A 462 -1.01 -30.42 0.38
N ARG A 463 -0.72 -29.92 1.59
CA ARG A 463 -0.22 -28.56 1.79
C ARG A 463 1.07 -28.29 1.00
N ASP A 464 2.05 -29.17 1.08
CA ASP A 464 3.35 -28.99 0.42
C ASP A 464 3.23 -29.06 -1.11
N ALA A 465 2.25 -29.80 -1.65
CA ALA A 465 1.92 -29.78 -3.07
C ALA A 465 1.34 -28.41 -3.49
N LYS A 466 0.33 -27.91 -2.78
CA LYS A 466 -0.29 -26.60 -3.06
C LYS A 466 0.70 -25.45 -2.95
N ARG A 467 1.58 -25.49 -1.95
CA ARG A 467 2.65 -24.50 -1.76
C ARG A 467 3.64 -24.46 -2.92
N ARG A 468 3.98 -25.62 -3.49
CA ARG A 468 4.86 -25.70 -4.68
C ARG A 468 4.20 -25.09 -5.90
N GLU A 469 2.91 -25.37 -6.12
CA GLU A 469 2.15 -24.76 -7.22
C GLU A 469 2.06 -23.23 -7.06
N LEU A 470 1.75 -22.74 -5.85
CA LEU A 470 1.67 -21.31 -5.57
C LEU A 470 3.00 -20.61 -5.83
N LYS A 471 4.11 -21.21 -5.37
CA LYS A 471 5.46 -20.67 -5.61
C LYS A 471 5.80 -20.58 -7.11
N ALA A 472 5.28 -21.49 -7.93
CA ALA A 472 5.48 -21.42 -9.37
C ALA A 472 4.73 -20.23 -10.00
N LEU A 473 3.53 -19.90 -9.51
CA LEU A 473 2.80 -18.70 -9.94
C LEU A 473 3.49 -17.42 -9.48
N GLN A 474 3.99 -17.38 -8.25
CA GLN A 474 4.72 -16.23 -7.72
C GLN A 474 5.99 -15.93 -8.52
N LYS A 475 6.71 -16.95 -8.99
CA LYS A 475 7.86 -16.76 -9.90
C LYS A 475 7.48 -16.16 -11.25
N LYS A 476 6.31 -16.54 -11.79
CA LYS A 476 5.80 -15.94 -13.04
C LYS A 476 5.46 -14.48 -12.84
N LEU A 477 4.78 -14.16 -11.74
CA LEU A 477 4.52 -12.78 -11.34
C LEU A 477 5.83 -12.01 -11.17
N GLU A 478 6.86 -12.63 -10.57
CA GLU A 478 8.15 -11.97 -10.39
C GLU A 478 8.79 -11.56 -11.72
N SER A 479 8.70 -12.46 -12.72
CA SER A 479 9.25 -12.21 -14.05
C SER A 479 8.48 -11.10 -14.78
N ALA A 480 7.15 -11.11 -14.67
CA ALA A 480 6.31 -10.08 -15.29
C ALA A 480 6.49 -8.70 -14.63
N TYR A 481 6.68 -8.65 -13.31
CA TYR A 481 6.99 -7.39 -12.63
C TYR A 481 8.34 -6.81 -13.08
N ALA A 482 9.36 -7.65 -13.28
CA ALA A 482 10.67 -7.16 -13.74
C ALA A 482 10.60 -6.43 -15.09
N GLU A 483 9.72 -6.87 -15.99
CA GLU A 483 9.43 -6.17 -17.25
C GLU A 483 8.63 -4.88 -17.03
N ALA A 484 7.68 -4.89 -16.09
CA ALA A 484 6.85 -3.75 -15.74
C ALA A 484 7.57 -2.65 -14.94
N GLU A 485 8.65 -3.01 -14.24
CA GLU A 485 9.37 -2.16 -13.29
C GLU A 485 9.83 -0.84 -13.93
N GLU A 486 10.31 -0.90 -15.18
CA GLU A 486 10.80 0.26 -15.94
C GLU A 486 9.73 1.34 -16.15
N VAL A 487 8.44 0.97 -16.13
CA VAL A 487 7.31 1.89 -16.32
C VAL A 487 6.63 2.20 -14.99
N PHE A 488 6.31 1.17 -14.21
CA PHE A 488 5.54 1.28 -12.98
C PHE A 488 6.29 2.04 -11.87
N VAL A 489 7.56 1.71 -11.62
CA VAL A 489 8.31 2.30 -10.51
C VAL A 489 8.50 3.81 -10.71
N PRO A 490 8.91 4.32 -11.90
CA PRO A 490 9.00 5.76 -12.12
C PRO A 490 7.67 6.51 -11.92
N GLN A 491 6.54 5.93 -12.33
CA GLN A 491 5.21 6.52 -12.11
C GLN A 491 4.91 6.65 -10.62
N PHE A 492 5.12 5.57 -9.86
CA PHE A 492 4.97 5.58 -8.41
C PHE A 492 5.88 6.61 -7.74
N ARG A 493 7.18 6.61 -8.06
CA ARG A 493 8.16 7.57 -7.51
C ARG A 493 7.77 9.01 -7.79
N THR A 494 7.26 9.28 -9.00
CA THR A 494 6.85 10.62 -9.43
C THR A 494 5.66 11.16 -8.64
N LEU A 495 4.68 10.31 -8.33
CA LEU A 495 3.49 10.67 -7.56
C LEU A 495 3.80 10.73 -6.06
N ALA A 496 4.36 9.66 -5.51
CA ALA A 496 4.65 9.59 -4.07
C ALA A 496 5.73 10.60 -3.65
N GLY A 497 6.72 10.87 -4.52
CA GLY A 497 7.75 11.89 -4.33
C GLY A 497 7.22 13.32 -4.32
N GLU A 498 6.17 13.60 -5.11
CA GLU A 498 5.46 14.89 -5.09
C GLU A 498 4.89 15.17 -3.69
N PHE A 499 4.28 14.14 -3.08
CA PHE A 499 3.73 14.24 -1.74
C PHE A 499 4.80 14.29 -0.63
N ILE A 500 5.72 13.32 -0.58
CA ILE A 500 6.63 13.19 0.58
C ILE A 500 7.85 14.11 0.48
N GLY A 501 8.27 14.50 -0.73
CA GLY A 501 9.46 15.33 -0.95
C GLY A 501 10.79 14.64 -0.61
N LEU A 502 10.79 13.32 -0.53
CA LEU A 502 11.95 12.46 -0.25
C LEU A 502 12.13 11.47 -1.40
N ASP A 503 13.35 10.95 -1.51
CA ASP A 503 13.64 9.84 -2.41
C ASP A 503 12.89 8.58 -1.95
N LEU A 504 12.17 7.98 -2.89
CA LEU A 504 11.30 6.84 -2.67
C LEU A 504 11.61 5.75 -3.67
N ASP A 505 11.41 4.52 -3.25
CA ASP A 505 11.47 3.37 -4.12
C ASP A 505 10.48 2.29 -3.72
N VAL A 506 10.21 1.36 -4.63
CA VAL A 506 9.38 0.20 -4.37
C VAL A 506 9.98 -1.04 -5.03
N GLU A 507 10.11 -2.10 -4.25
CA GLU A 507 10.67 -3.36 -4.71
C GLU A 507 9.74 -4.51 -4.37
N MET A 508 9.53 -5.40 -5.32
CA MET A 508 8.79 -6.63 -5.08
C MET A 508 9.66 -7.64 -4.33
N GLN A 509 9.08 -8.27 -3.31
CA GLN A 509 9.72 -9.33 -2.54
C GLN A 509 8.76 -10.50 -2.31
N ASN A 510 9.30 -11.72 -2.36
CA ASN A 510 8.60 -12.93 -1.96
C ASN A 510 8.94 -13.32 -0.53
N THR A 511 7.96 -13.25 0.37
CA THR A 511 8.14 -13.62 1.77
C THR A 511 7.41 -14.93 2.07
N ALA A 512 8.09 -15.84 2.77
CA ALA A 512 7.55 -17.18 3.07
C ALA A 512 6.27 -17.19 3.93
N SER A 513 5.95 -16.07 4.61
CA SER A 513 4.80 -15.89 5.49
C SER A 513 3.63 -15.16 4.84
N THR A 514 3.88 -14.26 3.88
CA THR A 514 2.86 -13.34 3.34
C THR A 514 2.64 -13.46 1.84
N GLY A 515 3.50 -14.17 1.11
CA GLY A 515 3.47 -14.26 -0.35
C GLY A 515 4.25 -13.14 -1.02
N THR A 516 3.87 -12.82 -2.27
CA THR A 516 4.46 -11.71 -3.04
C THR A 516 3.93 -10.36 -2.53
N THR A 517 4.82 -9.43 -2.21
CA THR A 517 4.48 -8.09 -1.71
C THR A 517 5.37 -7.04 -2.36
N LEU A 518 4.98 -5.77 -2.24
CA LEU A 518 5.84 -4.63 -2.51
C LEU A 518 6.40 -4.06 -1.20
N ILE A 519 7.68 -3.74 -1.18
CA ILE A 519 8.38 -3.11 -0.06
C ILE A 519 8.72 -1.68 -0.45
N LEU A 520 8.09 -0.73 0.23
CA LEU A 520 8.42 0.69 0.15
C LEU A 520 9.81 0.94 0.76
N LYS A 521 10.68 1.66 0.05
CA LYS A 521 11.92 2.22 0.59
C LYS A 521 11.81 3.73 0.62
N VAL A 522 12.18 4.34 1.74
CA VAL A 522 12.27 5.79 1.91
C VAL A 522 13.73 6.13 2.20
N GLN A 523 14.36 6.92 1.32
CA GLN A 523 15.79 7.24 1.37
C GLN A 523 16.66 5.96 1.48
N GLY A 524 16.31 4.94 0.70
CA GLY A 524 16.98 3.64 0.70
C GLY A 524 16.77 2.79 1.96
N THR A 525 15.87 3.16 2.87
CA THR A 525 15.53 2.36 4.06
C THR A 525 14.13 1.73 3.90
N PRO A 526 14.00 0.39 4.01
CA PRO A 526 12.72 -0.29 3.83
C PRO A 526 11.73 0.01 4.97
N ARG A 527 10.45 0.16 4.60
CA ARG A 527 9.31 0.42 5.48
C ARG A 527 8.33 -0.75 5.42
N ARG A 528 8.69 -1.84 6.11
CA ARG A 528 7.94 -3.12 6.12
C ARG A 528 6.63 -3.04 6.91
N GLU A 529 6.58 -2.20 7.94
CA GLU A 529 5.44 -2.08 8.84
C GLU A 529 4.80 -0.71 8.73
N GLN A 530 3.45 -0.66 8.81
CA GLN A 530 2.69 0.60 8.74
C GLN A 530 3.26 1.62 9.73
N HIS A 531 3.54 1.20 10.98
CA HIS A 531 3.94 2.07 12.07
C HIS A 531 5.28 2.82 11.86
N GLN A 532 5.99 2.57 10.77
CA GLN A 532 7.29 3.17 10.45
C GLN A 532 7.19 4.51 9.69
N LEU A 533 5.97 4.99 9.41
CA LEU A 533 5.66 6.27 8.75
C LEU A 533 4.64 7.07 9.57
N SER A 534 4.48 8.38 9.35
CA SER A 534 3.33 9.11 9.93
C SER A 534 2.00 8.64 9.33
N GLU A 535 0.87 8.95 9.97
CA GLU A 535 -0.45 8.58 9.45
C GLU A 535 -0.71 9.15 8.04
N SER A 536 -0.50 10.45 7.86
CA SER A 536 -0.60 11.12 6.56
C SER A 536 0.33 10.53 5.50
N GLN A 537 1.57 10.20 5.85
CA GLN A 537 2.51 9.54 4.94
C GLN A 537 1.99 8.20 4.45
N ARG A 538 1.48 7.36 5.35
CA ARG A 538 0.95 6.04 4.96
C ARG A 538 -0.20 6.16 3.99
N PHE A 539 -1.13 7.09 4.24
CA PHE A 539 -2.33 7.26 3.41
C PHE A 539 -2.00 7.77 2.01
N PHE A 540 -1.23 8.85 1.89
CA PHE A 540 -0.95 9.43 0.58
C PHE A 540 0.05 8.62 -0.25
N ILE A 541 0.97 7.88 0.39
CA ILE A 541 1.81 6.92 -0.32
C ILE A 541 0.96 5.74 -0.84
N ASP A 542 -0.03 5.27 -0.08
CA ASP A 542 -0.96 4.23 -0.56
C ASP A 542 -1.86 4.73 -1.69
N ILE A 543 -2.35 5.97 -1.61
CA ILE A 543 -3.06 6.64 -2.70
C ILE A 543 -2.16 6.74 -3.94
N ALA A 544 -0.89 7.12 -3.80
CA ALA A 544 0.06 7.16 -4.91
C ALA A 544 0.31 5.78 -5.53
N LEU A 545 0.36 4.71 -4.72
CA LEU A 545 0.43 3.33 -5.23
C LEU A 545 -0.80 2.99 -6.07
N ARG A 546 -2.00 3.30 -5.57
CA ARG A 546 -3.26 3.07 -6.30
C ARG A 546 -3.28 3.82 -7.62
N MET A 547 -2.89 5.09 -7.62
CA MET A 547 -2.77 5.91 -8.82
C MET A 547 -1.77 5.32 -9.82
N ALA A 548 -0.59 4.89 -9.36
CA ALA A 548 0.41 4.26 -10.21
C ALA A 548 -0.06 2.91 -10.79
N LEU A 549 -0.74 2.08 -9.99
CA LEU A 549 -1.33 0.82 -10.46
C LEU A 549 -2.41 1.10 -11.52
N VAL A 550 -3.30 2.08 -11.27
CA VAL A 550 -4.33 2.46 -12.24
C VAL A 550 -3.72 2.99 -13.52
N GLN A 551 -2.69 3.84 -13.45
CA GLN A 551 -1.95 4.34 -14.62
C GLN A 551 -1.34 3.21 -15.43
N PHE A 552 -0.63 2.29 -14.75
CA PHE A 552 0.03 1.17 -15.38
C PHE A 552 -0.96 0.18 -16.03
N MET A 553 -2.07 -0.12 -15.34
CA MET A 553 -3.08 -1.07 -15.80
C MET A 553 -3.99 -0.50 -16.89
N SER A 554 -4.06 0.82 -17.04
CA SER A 554 -4.92 1.45 -18.04
C SER A 554 -4.40 1.23 -19.45
N ASN A 555 -5.31 0.94 -20.38
CA ASN A 555 -4.95 0.85 -21.79
C ASN A 555 -4.51 2.25 -22.28
N PRO A 556 -3.35 2.41 -22.94
CA PRO A 556 -2.92 3.70 -23.48
C PRO A 556 -3.90 4.32 -24.49
N ALA A 557 -4.73 3.51 -25.14
CA ALA A 557 -5.77 3.96 -26.07
C ALA A 557 -7.13 4.25 -25.38
N ALA A 558 -7.25 4.04 -24.07
CA ALA A 558 -8.45 4.35 -23.30
C ALA A 558 -8.35 5.73 -22.64
N ASP A 559 -9.50 6.34 -22.34
CA ASP A 559 -9.61 7.70 -21.77
C ASP A 559 -9.26 7.79 -20.27
N GLY A 560 -8.37 6.94 -19.77
CA GLY A 560 -8.00 6.85 -18.36
C GLY A 560 -9.07 6.21 -17.49
N ALA A 561 -9.13 6.62 -16.22
CA ALA A 561 -10.03 6.09 -15.19
C ALA A 561 -10.46 7.20 -14.21
N THR A 562 -11.54 6.98 -13.48
CA THR A 562 -11.89 7.82 -12.31
C THR A 562 -11.44 7.16 -11.01
N LEU A 563 -10.64 7.87 -10.21
CA LEU A 563 -10.23 7.46 -8.88
C LEU A 563 -11.12 8.11 -7.81
N TYR A 564 -11.64 7.31 -6.88
CA TYR A 564 -12.55 7.73 -5.82
C TYR A 564 -11.77 7.93 -4.52
N ILE A 565 -11.80 9.14 -3.94
CA ILE A 565 -11.01 9.44 -2.73
C ILE A 565 -11.86 10.13 -1.67
N ASP A 566 -12.04 9.48 -0.53
CA ASP A 566 -12.41 10.18 0.70
C ASP A 566 -11.14 10.68 1.39
N THR A 567 -10.92 11.99 1.32
CA THR A 567 -9.62 12.55 1.68
C THR A 567 -9.33 12.49 3.18
N PRO A 568 -8.16 11.97 3.60
CA PRO A 568 -7.81 11.86 5.01
C PRO A 568 -7.18 13.15 5.54
N GLU A 569 -7.79 14.30 5.25
CA GLU A 569 -7.24 15.64 5.53
C GLU A 569 -6.96 15.89 7.01
N GLY A 570 -7.74 15.28 7.91
CA GLY A 570 -7.55 15.41 9.36
C GLY A 570 -6.20 14.89 9.88
N SER A 571 -5.39 14.26 9.04
CA SER A 571 -4.04 13.78 9.37
C SER A 571 -2.90 14.67 8.84
N LEU A 572 -3.21 15.70 8.05
CA LEU A 572 -2.22 16.54 7.36
C LEU A 572 -1.92 17.82 8.12
N ASP A 573 -0.70 18.32 7.95
CA ASP A 573 -0.38 19.72 8.22
C ASP A 573 -0.51 20.56 6.94
N ILE A 574 -0.49 21.88 7.10
CA ILE A 574 -0.64 22.87 6.02
C ILE A 574 0.33 22.62 4.84
N ALA A 575 1.56 22.19 5.12
CA ALA A 575 2.57 21.98 4.06
C ALA A 575 2.32 20.68 3.29
N TYR A 576 1.92 19.60 3.98
CA TYR A 576 1.57 18.33 3.34
C TYR A 576 0.22 18.39 2.62
N GLU A 577 -0.73 19.24 3.07
CA GLU A 577 -1.98 19.50 2.34
C GLU A 577 -1.73 20.05 0.93
N ALA A 578 -0.90 21.09 0.80
CA ALA A 578 -0.54 21.63 -0.52
C ALA A 578 0.13 20.55 -1.40
N ARG A 579 1.03 19.75 -0.84
CA ARG A 579 1.70 18.66 -1.58
C ARG A 579 0.73 17.55 -2.01
N ALA A 580 -0.25 17.22 -1.18
CA ALA A 580 -1.32 16.29 -1.54
C ALA A 580 -2.15 16.82 -2.71
N GLY A 581 -2.50 18.11 -2.70
CA GLY A 581 -3.17 18.78 -3.83
C GLY A 581 -2.32 18.71 -5.11
N SER A 582 -1.01 18.99 -5.01
CA SER A 582 -0.07 18.87 -6.13
C SER A 582 -0.02 17.45 -6.71
N MET A 583 0.03 16.43 -5.86
CA MET A 583 0.06 15.02 -6.27
C MET A 583 -1.21 14.63 -7.04
N LEU A 584 -2.39 15.00 -6.54
CA LEU A 584 -3.67 14.73 -7.20
C LEU A 584 -3.79 15.48 -8.53
N ALA A 585 -3.37 16.75 -8.58
CA ALA A 585 -3.34 17.51 -9.83
C ALA A 585 -2.45 16.86 -10.89
N LYS A 586 -1.29 16.32 -10.50
CA LYS A 586 -0.34 15.66 -11.42
C LYS A 586 -0.92 14.40 -12.07
N PHE A 587 -1.72 13.64 -11.33
CA PHE A 587 -2.44 12.48 -11.85
C PHE A 587 -3.54 12.88 -12.84
N VAL A 588 -4.25 13.96 -12.53
CA VAL A 588 -5.23 14.54 -13.45
C VAL A 588 -4.59 15.06 -14.73
N GLU A 589 -3.46 15.73 -14.61
CA GLU A 589 -2.66 16.18 -15.75
C GLU A 589 -2.17 15.01 -16.63
N SER A 590 -2.12 13.79 -16.07
CA SER A 590 -1.78 12.56 -16.80
C SER A 590 -2.99 11.91 -17.50
N GLY A 591 -4.17 12.56 -17.52
CA GLY A 591 -5.36 12.10 -18.25
C GLY A 591 -6.38 11.31 -17.43
N PHE A 592 -6.25 11.30 -16.10
CA PHE A 592 -7.15 10.59 -15.19
C PHE A 592 -8.08 11.56 -14.47
N ASP A 593 -9.18 11.04 -13.93
CA ASP A 593 -10.14 11.84 -13.17
C ASP A 593 -10.09 11.48 -11.68
N VAL A 594 -10.46 12.42 -10.83
CA VAL A 594 -10.60 12.20 -9.38
C VAL A 594 -12.00 12.63 -8.96
N PHE A 595 -12.72 11.72 -8.33
CA PHE A 595 -14.00 11.97 -7.68
C PHE A 595 -13.79 11.89 -6.17
N MET A 596 -13.81 13.03 -5.48
CA MET A 596 -13.35 13.08 -4.10
C MET A 596 -14.29 13.84 -3.17
N THR A 597 -14.19 13.50 -1.89
CA THR A 597 -14.82 14.22 -0.79
C THR A 597 -13.77 14.88 0.08
N ALA A 598 -14.05 16.10 0.55
CA ALA A 598 -13.13 16.88 1.35
C ALA A 598 -13.82 17.68 2.46
N ASN A 599 -13.07 18.00 3.51
CA ASN A 599 -13.47 18.98 4.50
C ASN A 599 -13.15 20.39 4.00
N ILE A 600 -14.08 21.30 4.21
CA ILE A 600 -13.98 22.68 3.71
C ILE A 600 -13.11 23.57 4.60
N ASN A 601 -12.91 23.23 5.89
CA ASN A 601 -12.55 24.22 6.91
C ASN A 601 -11.24 24.99 6.66
N THR A 602 -10.22 24.39 6.04
CA THR A 602 -8.94 25.07 5.71
C THR A 602 -8.08 24.24 4.75
N SER A 603 -8.66 23.61 3.73
CA SER A 603 -7.88 22.66 2.91
C SER A 603 -6.97 23.40 1.92
N GLN A 604 -5.68 23.58 2.27
CA GLN A 604 -4.65 23.99 1.31
C GLN A 604 -4.57 23.03 0.14
N LEU A 605 -4.98 21.76 0.34
CA LEU A 605 -5.15 20.79 -0.72
C LEU A 605 -6.16 21.30 -1.77
N LEU A 606 -7.34 21.78 -1.35
CA LEU A 606 -8.35 22.33 -2.28
C LEU A 606 -7.89 23.62 -2.95
N LEU A 607 -7.18 24.49 -2.23
CA LEU A 607 -6.62 25.71 -2.80
C LEU A 607 -5.55 25.41 -3.84
N GLU A 608 -4.65 24.47 -3.56
CA GLU A 608 -3.61 24.04 -4.49
C GLU A 608 -4.24 23.44 -5.76
N LEU A 609 -5.19 22.50 -5.59
CA LEU A 609 -5.95 21.92 -6.70
C LEU A 609 -6.63 23.00 -7.55
N ALA A 610 -7.34 23.93 -6.90
CA ALA A 610 -8.05 25.00 -7.58
C ALA A 610 -7.11 25.92 -8.34
N SER A 611 -5.94 26.22 -7.76
CA SER A 611 -4.94 27.09 -8.38
C SER A 611 -4.27 26.45 -9.59
N ARG A 612 -4.06 25.14 -9.57
CA ARG A 612 -3.33 24.40 -10.60
C ARG A 612 -4.25 23.92 -11.73
N LEU A 613 -5.43 23.41 -11.39
CA LEU A 613 -6.38 22.85 -12.35
C LEU A 613 -7.39 23.87 -12.88
N ARG A 614 -7.71 24.93 -12.12
CA ARG A 614 -8.71 25.97 -12.44
C ARG A 614 -10.11 25.39 -12.73
N ALA A 615 -11.08 26.27 -13.00
CA ALA A 615 -12.47 25.87 -13.23
C ALA A 615 -12.72 24.96 -14.44
N ASN A 616 -11.76 24.80 -15.36
CA ASN A 616 -11.87 23.91 -16.51
C ASN A 616 -11.59 22.44 -16.17
N ARG A 617 -10.76 22.16 -15.15
CA ARG A 617 -10.42 20.79 -14.72
C ARG A 617 -10.68 20.53 -13.24
N MET A 618 -11.36 21.44 -12.53
CA MET A 618 -11.84 21.23 -11.18
C MET A 618 -13.24 21.81 -10.99
N ARG A 619 -14.16 20.99 -10.50
CA ARG A 619 -15.50 21.36 -10.02
C ARG A 619 -15.57 21.19 -8.52
N LEU A 620 -15.93 22.27 -7.83
CA LEU A 620 -16.24 22.27 -6.40
C LEU A 620 -17.76 22.27 -6.22
N CYS A 621 -18.28 21.29 -5.52
CA CYS A 621 -19.67 21.23 -5.07
C CYS A 621 -19.74 21.51 -3.56
N ARG A 622 -20.67 22.38 -3.17
CA ARG A 622 -20.86 22.80 -1.77
C ARG A 622 -21.87 21.89 -1.10
N MET A 623 -21.43 21.02 -0.19
CA MET A 623 -22.35 20.09 0.47
C MET A 623 -23.24 20.78 1.52
N THR A 624 -22.86 21.96 1.98
CA THR A 624 -23.62 22.71 3.00
C THR A 624 -25.02 23.11 2.52
N SER A 625 -25.32 23.05 1.21
CA SER A 625 -26.66 23.26 0.68
C SER A 625 -27.53 22.00 0.62
N TRP A 626 -26.99 20.81 0.88
CA TRP A 626 -27.72 19.55 0.69
C TRP A 626 -28.36 19.00 1.96
N ALA A 627 -27.78 19.28 3.13
CA ALA A 627 -28.21 18.70 4.41
C ALA A 627 -28.29 19.77 5.51
N GLU A 628 -29.13 19.51 6.51
CA GLU A 628 -29.24 20.37 7.69
C GLU A 628 -27.91 20.49 8.43
N LEU A 629 -27.51 21.74 8.68
CA LEU A 629 -26.35 22.05 9.52
C LEU A 629 -26.77 21.95 11.00
N SER A 630 -25.93 21.32 11.82
CA SER A 630 -26.10 21.34 13.27
C SER A 630 -25.98 22.76 13.84
N GLU A 631 -26.53 23.01 15.05
CA GLU A 631 -26.46 24.35 15.68
C GLU A 631 -25.04 24.92 15.76
N VAL A 632 -24.05 24.04 16.02
CA VAL A 632 -22.62 24.40 16.06
C VAL A 632 -22.11 24.81 14.69
N GLN A 633 -22.55 24.13 13.62
CA GLN A 633 -22.16 24.46 12.24
C GLN A 633 -22.84 25.73 11.75
N VAL A 634 -24.10 25.97 12.11
CA VAL A 634 -24.82 27.22 11.79
C VAL A 634 -24.16 28.42 12.47
N ALA A 635 -23.73 28.29 13.72
CA ALA A 635 -23.02 29.36 14.43
C ALA A 635 -21.74 29.81 13.70
N GLU A 636 -21.07 28.86 13.03
CA GLU A 636 -19.79 29.06 12.34
C GLU A 636 -19.94 29.09 10.80
N GLU A 637 -21.15 29.24 10.25
CA GLU A 637 -21.43 29.16 8.81
C GLU A 637 -20.58 30.13 7.97
N HIS A 638 -20.35 31.32 8.53
CA HIS A 638 -19.50 32.36 7.93
C HIS A 638 -18.04 31.91 7.71
N LEU A 639 -17.54 30.90 8.42
CA LEU A 639 -16.22 30.31 8.18
C LEU A 639 -16.23 29.48 6.91
N PHE A 640 -17.27 28.66 6.72
CA PHE A 640 -17.44 27.84 5.52
C PHE A 640 -17.56 28.72 4.28
N ASP A 641 -18.38 29.77 4.33
CA ASP A 641 -18.53 30.71 3.21
C ASP A 641 -17.20 31.35 2.81
N ARG A 642 -16.40 31.81 3.78
CA ARG A 642 -15.07 32.37 3.51
C ARG A 642 -14.14 31.35 2.84
N ALA A 643 -14.17 30.10 3.29
CA ALA A 643 -13.36 29.04 2.71
C ALA A 643 -13.79 28.72 1.27
N TYR A 644 -15.10 28.59 1.02
CA TYR A 644 -15.62 28.41 -0.34
C TYR A 644 -15.26 29.57 -1.26
N GLU A 645 -15.42 30.82 -0.80
CA GLU A 645 -15.07 32.01 -1.56
C GLU A 645 -13.58 32.03 -1.96
N ALA A 646 -12.70 31.62 -1.05
CA ALA A 646 -11.26 31.55 -1.32
C ALA A 646 -10.95 30.52 -2.43
N ILE A 647 -11.55 29.33 -2.36
CA ILE A 647 -11.35 28.26 -3.36
C ILE A 647 -11.97 28.67 -4.71
N GLU A 648 -13.17 29.24 -4.72
CA GLU A 648 -13.82 29.70 -5.95
C GLU A 648 -13.05 30.84 -6.62
N THR A 649 -12.44 31.72 -5.82
CA THR A 649 -11.54 32.75 -6.32
C THR A 649 -10.30 32.12 -6.97
N ALA A 650 -9.70 31.10 -6.32
CA ALA A 650 -8.57 30.36 -6.89
C ALA A 650 -8.95 29.62 -8.20
N LEU A 651 -10.17 29.10 -8.30
CA LEU A 651 -10.71 28.51 -9.53
C LEU A 651 -10.88 29.52 -10.68
N GLY A 652 -10.86 30.83 -10.37
CA GLY A 652 -11.06 31.90 -11.34
C GLY A 652 -12.53 32.26 -11.59
N LYS A 653 -13.47 31.85 -10.72
CA LYS A 653 -14.87 32.27 -10.82
C LYS A 653 -14.99 33.75 -10.41
N LYS A 654 -15.46 34.62 -11.31
CA LYS A 654 -15.69 36.04 -10.98
C LYS A 654 -16.79 36.19 -9.94
N ARG A 655 -16.59 37.13 -9.01
CA ARG A 655 -17.49 37.51 -7.91
C ARG A 655 -18.91 37.85 -8.44
N ASN A 656 -19.88 36.95 -8.28
CA ASN A 656 -21.29 37.32 -8.44
C ASN A 656 -21.74 38.06 -7.17
N LYS A 657 -21.67 39.40 -7.19
CA LYS A 657 -22.36 40.24 -6.21
C LYS A 657 -23.86 40.16 -6.49
N LYS A 658 -24.60 39.37 -5.70
CA LYS A 658 -26.07 39.41 -5.43
C LYS A 658 -26.38 38.12 -4.64
N THR A 659 -26.97 38.08 -3.45
CA THR A 659 -27.97 38.93 -2.78
C THR A 659 -27.87 38.72 -1.27
N THR A 660 -27.69 39.79 -0.51
CA THR A 660 -27.94 39.79 0.94
C THR A 660 -29.43 39.56 1.20
N PRO A 661 -29.85 38.61 2.06
CA PRO A 661 -31.23 38.56 2.52
C PRO A 661 -31.47 39.76 3.42
N LYS A 662 -32.49 40.58 3.09
CA LYS A 662 -33.00 41.61 3.99
C LYS A 662 -33.41 40.95 5.30
N LYS A 663 -32.70 41.26 6.40
CA LYS A 663 -33.16 41.02 7.76
C LYS A 663 -34.50 41.75 7.96
N THR A 664 -35.63 41.03 7.92
CA THR A 664 -36.90 41.53 8.45
C THR A 664 -36.88 41.43 9.96
N SER A 665 -36.55 42.53 10.63
CA SER A 665 -36.74 42.70 12.07
C SER A 665 -38.23 42.76 12.40
N LYS A 666 -38.84 41.67 12.88
CA LYS A 666 -40.12 41.73 13.59
C LYS A 666 -39.86 42.20 15.02
N LYS A 667 -39.97 43.52 15.23
CA LYS A 667 -40.10 44.11 16.57
C LYS A 667 -41.52 43.86 17.10
N ARG A 668 -41.60 43.24 18.28
CA ARG A 668 -42.77 43.14 19.16
C ARG A 668 -43.53 44.47 19.26
N THR A 669 -44.85 44.42 19.17
CA THR A 669 -45.72 45.34 19.90
C THR A 669 -46.78 44.52 20.65
N ALA A 670 -46.68 44.54 21.98
CA ALA A 670 -47.73 44.13 22.88
C ALA A 670 -48.86 45.16 22.80
N ARG A 671 -50.10 44.70 22.61
CA ARG A 671 -51.30 45.46 22.97
C ARG A 671 -52.32 44.51 23.56
N SER A 672 -52.52 44.67 24.86
CA SER A 672 -53.69 44.20 25.59
C SER A 672 -54.95 44.82 24.99
N ARG A 673 -56.03 44.04 24.89
CA ARG A 673 -57.39 44.51 25.17
C ARG A 673 -58.35 43.34 25.31
N LYS A 674 -58.88 43.24 26.53
CA LYS A 674 -60.21 42.70 26.89
C LYS A 674 -61.25 43.12 25.84
N ALA A 675 -62.18 42.25 25.48
CA ALA A 675 -63.54 42.26 26.03
C ALA A 675 -64.48 41.26 25.33
N LYS A 676 -65.23 40.54 26.18
CA LYS A 676 -66.60 40.01 26.10
C LYS A 676 -67.37 40.07 24.76
N ALA A 677 -67.99 38.93 24.47
CA ALA A 677 -69.23 38.68 23.73
C ALA A 677 -70.37 39.69 24.04
N PRO A 678 -71.46 39.76 23.24
CA PRO A 678 -71.88 38.88 22.13
C PRO A 678 -71.71 39.47 20.72
#